data_AF-A0AA41AN94-F1
#
_entry.id   AF-A0AA41AN94-F1
#
_cell.length_a   1.000
_cell.length_b   1.000
_cell.length_c   1.000
_cell.angle_alpha   90.00
_cell.angle_beta   90.00
_cell.angle_gamma   90.00
#
_symmetry.space_group_name_H-M   'P 1'
#
loop_
_entity.id
_entity.type
_entity.pdbx_description
1 polymer ?
#
loop_
_entity_poly.entity_id
_entity_poly.type
_entity_poly.pdbx_seq_one_letter_code
_entity_poly.pdbx_strand_id
1 'polypeptide(L)'
;MAGDVREATESEPDPARPAAPGEREQVSSGVLVSIGALLLGMLLAALDQTIVSTALPTIVSDLGGLEHLSWVVTAYLLAATAATPLWGKLGDQYGRKKLFQLAIGIFLVGSALCGIAQGMGQLIAFRALQGLGGGGLMVLSMAIVGDLVPPRERGRYQGLFGAVFGATSVLGPLLGGVFTEHLSWRWVFYINLPIGVVALAVIAAVLHIPRRTTRHVIDYLGTLLIASVATSLVLVASLGGTTWAWSSPQIIGLAVLAVVLAVLFVAVERRAAEPVLPLKLFRVRTFALSAVISFVIGFAMFGAMTYLPTFLQVVRGVTPTMSGVYMLPMVFGLLLSSTVSGQIVSRTGRWKVFPVAGTAVTTLGLLLLHQLDENSATAEMGAYFFVFGLGLGLVMQVLVLIVQNAVAYEDLGVATSGATFFRSIGASFGVAIFGTIFASRLGDQLTDAFRGAALPPGVSVDTLKADPRGIGALPPALRPEAIHAYASSITDVFLYAAPVALLAFLLAWLLKEDRLRGSVTAPDATQTLASNPVERSSHDEVCRALSVLGTREGRREIYRRITARAGYDLLPASSWMLLRVRKYGRVEPAQLAERSPVPLAAVMAAARQVEERHLAVREGPDLVLTRQGREVAERLALAREESLAELLGDWWGPDRPTDLVRLVRELTGELCGSERERPHEGRTPARAG
;
A
#
# COMPACT_ATOMS: atom_id res chain seq x y z
N MET A 1 16.47 38.81 58.24
CA MET A 1 16.33 38.00 57.00
C MET A 1 15.53 36.77 57.39
N ALA A 2 14.20 36.86 57.40
CA ALA A 2 13.30 36.63 56.27
C ALA A 2 13.22 35.14 55.90
N GLY A 3 12.07 34.51 56.17
CA GLY A 3 11.76 33.14 55.78
C GLY A 3 10.72 32.48 56.69
N ASP A 4 9.51 33.03 56.69
CA ASP A 4 8.32 32.53 57.40
C ASP A 4 7.67 31.34 56.66
N VAL A 5 6.94 30.56 57.43
CA VAL A 5 6.22 29.31 57.12
C VAL A 5 5.15 29.54 56.03
N ARG A 6 4.98 28.58 55.11
CA ARG A 6 3.65 28.23 54.57
C ARG A 6 3.60 26.87 53.87
N GLU A 7 2.61 26.12 54.32
CA GLU A 7 2.12 24.82 53.87
C GLU A 7 2.02 24.71 52.33
N ALA A 8 2.55 23.63 51.79
CA ALA A 8 2.25 23.20 50.43
C ALA A 8 0.84 22.59 50.42
N THR A 9 -0.15 23.40 50.04
CA THR A 9 -1.50 22.93 49.73
C THR A 9 -1.44 22.11 48.44
N GLU A 10 -1.68 20.80 48.53
CA GLU A 10 -1.99 19.96 47.37
C GLU A 10 -3.30 20.47 46.75
N SER A 11 -3.21 21.04 45.55
CA SER A 11 -4.38 21.40 44.75
C SER A 11 -4.96 20.14 44.10
N GLU A 12 -6.14 19.71 44.56
CA GLU A 12 -6.99 18.71 43.90
C GLU A 12 -7.27 19.10 42.43
N PRO A 13 -7.27 18.14 41.47
CA PRO A 13 -7.73 18.40 40.12
C PRO A 13 -9.28 18.44 40.07
N ASP A 14 -9.80 19.61 39.72
CA ASP A 14 -11.20 19.95 39.46
C ASP A 14 -11.92 18.94 38.52
N PRO A 15 -13.00 18.25 38.95
CA PRO A 15 -13.68 17.24 38.14
C PRO A 15 -14.97 17.77 37.51
N ALA A 16 -14.92 18.75 36.60
CA ALA A 16 -16.06 19.02 35.70
C ALA A 16 -15.73 19.97 34.52
N ARG A 17 -15.30 19.41 33.38
CA ARG A 17 -15.66 19.97 32.08
C ARG A 17 -16.24 18.88 31.18
N PRO A 18 -17.53 18.95 30.79
CA PRO A 18 -18.09 18.03 29.82
C PRO A 18 -17.45 18.26 28.45
N ALA A 19 -16.91 17.21 27.85
CA ALA A 19 -16.33 17.23 26.51
C ALA A 19 -17.40 17.62 25.47
N ALA A 20 -17.09 18.61 24.63
CA ALA A 20 -17.97 19.08 23.57
C ALA A 20 -18.11 18.02 22.45
N PRO A 21 -19.30 17.84 21.86
CA PRO A 21 -19.50 16.94 20.74
C PRO A 21 -19.02 17.62 19.45
N GLY A 22 -17.83 17.26 18.96
CA GLY A 22 -17.31 17.86 17.73
C GLY A 22 -15.87 17.53 17.31
N GLU A 23 -15.17 16.60 17.95
CA GLU A 23 -13.86 16.15 17.43
C GLU A 23 -14.08 15.23 16.23
N ARG A 24 -14.19 15.85 15.05
CA ARG A 24 -13.75 15.20 13.81
C ARG A 24 -12.35 14.69 14.09
N GLU A 25 -12.18 13.38 14.04
CA GLU A 25 -10.91 12.67 14.14
C GLU A 25 -9.89 13.35 13.22
N GLN A 26 -9.13 14.30 13.77
CA GLN A 26 -8.12 15.04 13.04
C GLN A 26 -7.03 14.03 12.76
N VAL A 27 -6.83 13.68 11.49
CA VAL A 27 -5.62 12.98 11.04
C VAL A 27 -4.44 13.71 11.67
N SER A 28 -3.79 13.07 12.65
CA SER A 28 -2.70 13.68 13.42
C SER A 28 -1.71 14.33 12.47
N SER A 29 -1.31 15.57 12.75
CA SER A 29 -0.35 16.34 11.94
C SER A 29 0.92 15.51 11.60
N GLY A 30 1.30 14.57 12.47
CA GLY A 30 2.42 13.64 12.24
C GLY A 30 2.22 12.65 11.09
N VAL A 31 0.99 12.24 10.76
CA VAL A 31 0.69 11.33 9.65
C VAL A 31 0.88 12.04 8.31
N LEU A 32 0.40 13.29 8.18
CA LEU A 32 0.58 14.10 6.98
C LEU A 32 2.06 14.39 6.71
N VAL A 33 2.83 14.75 7.74
CA VAL A 33 4.28 14.98 7.61
C VAL A 33 5.02 13.69 7.26
N SER A 34 4.64 12.56 7.85
CA SER A 34 5.21 11.24 7.50
C SER A 34 4.95 10.89 6.04
N ILE A 35 3.72 11.09 5.57
CA ILE A 35 3.34 10.83 4.18
C ILE A 35 4.07 11.77 3.23
N GLY A 36 4.21 13.05 3.56
CA GLY A 36 5.02 14.00 2.79
C GLY A 36 6.46 13.50 2.60
N ALA A 37 7.07 12.93 3.65
CA ALA A 37 8.42 12.38 3.56
C ALA A 37 8.50 11.08 2.74
N LEU A 38 7.49 10.21 2.80
CA LEU A 38 7.39 9.01 1.93
C LEU A 38 7.24 9.40 0.46
N LEU A 39 6.41 10.42 0.20
CA LEU A 39 6.22 10.99 -1.13
C LEU A 39 7.50 11.66 -1.64
N LEU A 40 8.28 12.31 -0.78
CA LEU A 40 9.57 12.89 -1.12
C LEU A 40 10.60 11.79 -1.47
N GLY A 41 10.63 10.69 -0.71
CA GLY A 41 11.45 9.52 -1.03
C GLY A 41 11.09 8.89 -2.37
N MET A 42 9.80 8.84 -2.70
CA MET A 42 9.38 8.36 -4.02
C MET A 42 9.64 9.38 -5.14
N LEU A 43 9.48 10.68 -4.87
CA LEU A 43 9.83 11.76 -5.79
C LEU A 43 11.29 11.64 -6.21
N LEU A 44 12.21 11.41 -5.27
CA LEU A 44 13.63 11.15 -5.54
C LEU A 44 13.83 10.01 -6.55
N ALA A 45 13.22 8.85 -6.30
CA ALA A 45 13.37 7.69 -7.17
C ALA A 45 12.79 7.90 -8.57
N ALA A 46 11.62 8.54 -8.66
CA ALA A 46 10.95 8.81 -9.93
C ALA A 46 11.65 9.93 -10.72
N LEU A 47 12.08 11.00 -10.05
CA LEU A 47 12.79 12.13 -10.65
C LEU A 47 14.09 11.65 -11.28
N ASP A 48 14.88 10.84 -10.56
CA ASP A 48 16.16 10.31 -11.02
C ASP A 48 16.08 9.53 -12.34
N GLN A 49 15.00 8.76 -12.56
CA GLN A 49 14.80 8.07 -13.84
C GLN A 49 14.60 9.08 -14.98
N THR A 50 13.75 10.08 -14.76
CA THR A 50 13.35 11.06 -15.77
C THR A 50 14.48 12.05 -16.10
N ILE A 51 15.20 12.55 -15.09
CA ILE A 51 16.25 13.56 -15.23
C ILE A 51 17.51 12.99 -15.91
N VAL A 52 17.87 11.73 -15.60
CA VAL A 52 19.04 11.09 -16.21
C VAL A 52 18.77 10.77 -17.67
N SER A 53 17.53 10.40 -18.03
CA SER A 53 17.16 10.17 -19.44
C SER A 53 17.43 11.40 -20.31
N THR A 54 17.19 12.60 -19.80
CA THR A 54 17.47 13.85 -20.54
C THR A 54 18.94 14.22 -20.59
N ALA A 55 19.71 13.85 -19.57
CA ALA A 55 21.14 14.14 -19.51
C ALA A 55 22.03 13.11 -20.21
N LEU A 56 21.44 11.97 -20.59
CA LEU A 56 22.16 10.81 -21.12
C LEU A 56 23.05 11.12 -22.34
N PRO A 57 22.62 11.93 -23.34
CA PRO A 57 23.48 12.29 -24.47
C PRO A 57 24.74 13.06 -24.03
N THR A 58 24.60 13.99 -23.09
CA THR A 58 25.72 14.79 -22.56
C THR A 58 26.68 13.92 -21.75
N ILE A 59 26.15 13.00 -20.95
CA ILE A 59 26.95 12.04 -20.16
C ILE A 59 27.85 11.19 -21.08
N VAL A 60 27.30 10.70 -22.20
CA VAL A 60 28.05 9.89 -23.17
C VAL A 60 29.08 10.73 -23.93
N SER A 61 28.76 11.98 -24.25
CA SER A 61 29.72 12.92 -24.86
C SER A 61 30.93 13.15 -23.96
N ASP A 62 30.74 13.24 -22.64
CA ASP A 62 31.82 13.53 -21.69
C ASP A 62 32.62 12.29 -21.27
N LEU A 63 31.97 11.13 -21.10
CA LEU A 63 32.61 9.90 -20.60
C LEU A 63 33.01 8.92 -21.70
N GLY A 64 32.54 9.13 -22.94
CA GLY A 64 32.68 8.19 -24.04
C GLY A 64 31.87 6.90 -23.87
N GLY A 65 31.93 6.02 -24.87
CA GLY A 65 31.28 4.70 -24.81
C GLY A 65 29.80 4.70 -25.23
N LEU A 66 29.52 5.11 -26.47
CA LEU A 66 28.18 5.05 -27.08
C LEU A 66 27.53 3.66 -26.97
N GLU A 67 28.32 2.60 -27.05
CA GLU A 67 27.87 1.20 -26.93
C GLU A 67 27.25 0.87 -25.56
N HIS A 68 27.53 1.69 -24.55
CA HIS A 68 27.09 1.49 -23.17
C HIS A 68 25.94 2.43 -22.75
N LEU A 69 25.43 3.24 -23.66
CA LEU A 69 24.38 4.25 -23.39
C LEU A 69 23.12 3.60 -22.80
N SER A 70 22.66 2.50 -23.39
CA SER A 70 21.47 1.76 -22.92
C SER A 70 21.69 1.14 -21.54
N TRP A 71 22.93 0.81 -21.18
CA TRP A 71 23.27 0.15 -19.91
C TRP A 71 23.12 1.08 -18.71
N VAL A 72 23.24 2.39 -18.87
CA VAL A 72 23.08 3.37 -17.77
C VAL A 72 21.66 3.33 -17.18
N VAL A 73 20.65 3.21 -18.05
CA VAL A 73 19.24 3.09 -17.64
C VAL A 73 18.90 1.64 -17.30
N THR A 74 19.37 0.69 -18.11
CA THR A 74 19.11 -0.74 -17.90
C THR A 74 19.62 -1.23 -16.55
N ALA A 75 20.84 -0.88 -16.15
CA ALA A 75 21.43 -1.32 -14.88
C ALA A 75 20.66 -0.82 -13.66
N TYR A 76 20.17 0.43 -13.70
CA TYR A 76 19.30 0.97 -12.66
C TYR A 76 17.98 0.21 -12.60
N LEU A 77 17.29 0.04 -13.73
CA LEU A 77 15.99 -0.66 -13.79
C LEU A 77 16.11 -2.12 -13.36
N LEU A 78 17.19 -2.78 -13.77
CA LEU A 78 17.52 -4.15 -13.41
C LEU A 78 17.67 -4.29 -11.90
N ALA A 79 18.51 -3.45 -11.28
CA ALA A 79 18.75 -3.46 -9.85
C ALA A 79 17.48 -3.09 -9.06
N ALA A 80 16.72 -2.09 -9.50
CA ALA A 80 15.47 -1.68 -8.85
C ALA A 80 14.41 -2.79 -8.89
N THR A 81 14.28 -3.47 -10.03
CA THR A 81 13.32 -4.57 -10.21
C THR A 81 13.73 -5.80 -9.40
N ALA A 82 15.01 -6.16 -9.41
CA ALA A 82 15.53 -7.27 -8.62
C ALA A 82 15.42 -7.04 -7.10
N ALA A 83 15.63 -5.80 -6.64
CA ALA A 83 15.56 -5.45 -5.23
C ALA A 83 14.12 -5.28 -4.71
N THR A 84 13.13 -5.08 -5.60
CA THR A 84 11.74 -4.81 -5.22
C THR A 84 11.14 -5.87 -4.28
N PRO A 85 11.19 -7.19 -4.59
CA PRO A 85 10.68 -8.23 -3.69
C PRO A 85 11.46 -8.31 -2.39
N LEU A 86 12.78 -8.15 -2.47
CA LEU A 86 13.69 -8.18 -1.33
C LEU A 86 13.33 -7.10 -0.31
N TRP A 87 13.10 -5.87 -0.76
CA TRP A 87 12.67 -4.76 0.11
C TRP A 87 11.30 -4.99 0.73
N GLY A 88 10.35 -5.56 -0.02
CA GLY A 88 9.02 -5.90 0.51
C GLY A 88 9.13 -6.85 1.71
N LYS A 89 9.81 -7.99 1.52
CA LYS A 89 9.96 -9.01 2.56
C LYS A 89 10.83 -8.56 3.72
N LEU A 90 12.01 -7.98 3.45
CA LEU A 90 12.86 -7.45 4.50
C LEU A 90 12.14 -6.35 5.29
N GLY A 91 11.30 -5.54 4.64
CA GLY A 91 10.52 -4.48 5.27
C GLY A 91 9.50 -5.00 6.26
N ASP A 92 8.87 -6.14 5.94
CA ASP A 92 7.93 -6.84 6.83
C ASP A 92 8.66 -7.42 8.06
N GLN A 93 9.89 -7.93 7.90
CA GLN A 93 10.63 -8.62 8.96
C GLN A 93 11.45 -7.70 9.88
N TYR A 94 12.22 -6.76 9.29
CA TYR A 94 13.16 -5.87 10.02
C TYR A 94 12.55 -4.51 10.38
N GLY A 95 11.32 -4.27 9.93
CA GLY A 95 10.56 -3.05 10.15
C GLY A 95 10.78 -2.03 9.02
N ARG A 96 9.67 -1.58 8.44
CA ARG A 96 9.66 -0.72 7.25
C ARG A 96 10.39 0.62 7.42
N LYS A 97 10.33 1.26 8.60
CA LYS A 97 11.03 2.54 8.86
C LYS A 97 12.53 2.42 8.61
N LYS A 98 13.19 1.44 9.22
CA LYS A 98 14.65 1.25 9.14
C LYS A 98 15.07 0.96 7.71
N LEU A 99 14.30 0.12 7.02
CA LEU A 99 14.65 -0.25 5.66
C LEU A 99 14.40 0.86 4.66
N PHE A 100 13.40 1.70 4.91
CA PHE A 100 13.20 2.88 4.07
C PHE A 100 14.35 3.88 4.25
N GLN A 101 14.83 4.09 5.48
CA GLN A 101 16.04 4.87 5.74
C GLN A 101 17.28 4.27 5.09
N LEU A 102 17.43 2.94 5.12
CA LEU A 102 18.52 2.23 4.45
C LEU A 102 18.43 2.38 2.92
N ALA A 103 17.23 2.27 2.35
CA ALA A 103 17.00 2.47 0.92
C ALA A 103 17.35 3.90 0.48
N ILE A 104 16.96 4.92 1.27
CA ILE A 104 17.40 6.31 1.06
C ILE A 104 18.93 6.40 1.12
N GLY A 105 19.56 5.81 2.14
CA GLY A 105 21.02 5.82 2.28
C GLY A 105 21.74 5.20 1.07
N ILE A 106 21.32 4.02 0.64
CA ILE A 106 21.88 3.33 -0.54
C ILE A 106 21.67 4.19 -1.80
N PHE A 107 20.48 4.77 -1.97
CA PHE A 107 20.17 5.64 -3.10
C PHE A 107 21.06 6.89 -3.11
N LEU A 108 21.25 7.55 -1.97
CA LEU A 108 22.08 8.75 -1.84
C LEU A 108 23.56 8.46 -2.09
N VAL A 109 24.08 7.36 -1.54
CA VAL A 109 25.46 6.92 -1.79
C VAL A 109 25.64 6.59 -3.27
N GLY A 110 24.71 5.84 -3.87
CA GLY A 110 24.73 5.55 -5.31
C GLY A 110 24.70 6.82 -6.16
N SER A 111 23.86 7.80 -5.80
CA SER A 111 23.78 9.09 -6.48
C SER A 111 25.09 9.88 -6.36
N ALA A 112 25.68 9.95 -5.16
CA ALA A 112 26.97 10.62 -4.95
C ALA A 112 28.08 9.96 -5.78
N LEU A 113 28.11 8.62 -5.81
CA LEU A 113 29.06 7.84 -6.61
C LEU A 113 28.87 8.09 -8.12
N CYS A 114 27.64 8.15 -8.61
CA CYS A 114 27.35 8.52 -10.00
C CYS A 114 27.87 9.93 -10.35
N GLY A 115 27.70 10.88 -9.43
CA GLY A 115 28.21 12.25 -9.57
C GLY A 115 29.74 12.35 -9.60
N ILE A 116 30.49 11.39 -9.03
CA ILE A 116 31.96 11.34 -9.08
C ILE A 116 32.50 10.36 -10.14
N ALA A 117 31.64 9.68 -10.89
CA ALA A 117 32.05 8.69 -11.89
C ALA A 117 33.04 9.27 -12.93
N GLN A 118 34.11 8.52 -13.19
CA GLN A 118 35.19 8.90 -14.12
C GLN A 118 35.08 8.17 -15.47
N GLY A 119 34.22 7.15 -15.57
CA GLY A 119 34.02 6.38 -16.79
C GLY A 119 32.67 5.69 -16.83
N MET A 120 32.28 5.24 -18.02
CA MET A 120 30.94 4.67 -18.26
C MET A 120 30.69 3.38 -17.46
N GLY A 121 31.69 2.49 -17.34
CA GLY A 121 31.57 1.27 -16.53
C GLY A 121 31.37 1.56 -15.04
N GLN A 122 32.06 2.57 -14.49
CA GLN A 122 31.85 3.02 -13.11
C GLN A 122 30.45 3.60 -12.93
N LEU A 123 30.01 4.45 -13.88
CA LEU A 123 28.65 5.01 -13.85
C LEU A 123 27.59 3.91 -13.86
N ILE A 124 27.73 2.89 -14.71
CA ILE A 124 26.81 1.74 -14.77
C ILE A 124 26.79 0.98 -13.43
N ALA A 125 27.95 0.70 -12.84
CA ALA A 125 28.03 0.02 -11.54
C ALA A 125 27.38 0.85 -10.42
N PHE A 126 27.62 2.15 -10.40
CA PHE A 126 27.01 3.06 -9.43
C PHE A 126 25.51 3.23 -9.65
N ARG A 127 25.04 3.20 -10.90
CA ARG A 127 23.61 3.20 -11.24
C ARG A 127 22.92 1.91 -10.80
N ALA A 128 23.58 0.77 -10.90
CA ALA A 128 23.07 -0.48 -10.33
C ALA A 128 22.93 -0.35 -8.80
N LEU A 129 23.95 0.17 -8.10
CA LEU A 129 23.87 0.41 -6.66
C LEU A 129 22.75 1.38 -6.29
N GLN A 130 22.61 2.48 -7.04
CA GLN A 130 21.55 3.47 -6.85
C GLN A 130 20.15 2.86 -7.09
N GLY A 131 20.02 2.01 -8.11
CA GLY A 131 18.79 1.28 -8.44
C GLY A 131 18.33 0.35 -7.31
N LEU A 132 19.26 -0.30 -6.60
CA LEU A 132 18.92 -1.09 -5.40
C LEU A 132 18.18 -0.24 -4.37
N GLY A 133 18.63 1.00 -4.12
CA GLY A 133 17.92 1.94 -3.25
C GLY A 133 16.59 2.41 -3.84
N GLY A 134 16.57 2.76 -5.13
CA GLY A 134 15.39 3.28 -5.84
C GLY A 134 14.20 2.32 -5.83
N GLY A 135 14.43 1.02 -6.04
CA GLY A 135 13.38 0.00 -5.93
C GLY A 135 12.78 -0.08 -4.52
N GLY A 136 13.62 0.04 -3.50
CA GLY A 136 13.19 0.10 -2.10
C GLY A 136 12.36 1.33 -1.78
N LEU A 137 12.75 2.50 -2.32
CA LEU A 137 12.01 3.75 -2.13
C LEU A 137 10.58 3.65 -2.68
N MET A 138 10.39 3.06 -3.86
CA MET A 138 9.06 2.88 -4.43
C MET A 138 8.21 1.91 -3.61
N VAL A 139 8.75 0.72 -3.30
CA VAL A 139 7.98 -0.38 -2.70
C VAL A 139 7.65 -0.10 -1.23
N LEU A 140 8.65 0.35 -0.46
CA LEU A 140 8.48 0.62 0.96
C LEU A 140 7.58 1.84 1.20
N SER A 141 7.64 2.87 0.35
CA SER A 141 6.72 4.01 0.47
C SER A 141 5.26 3.59 0.35
N MET A 142 4.92 2.78 -0.66
CA MET A 142 3.56 2.28 -0.84
C MET A 142 3.13 1.39 0.33
N ALA A 143 4.04 0.55 0.83
CA ALA A 143 3.74 -0.35 1.94
C ALA A 143 3.56 0.39 3.28
N ILE A 144 4.41 1.39 3.59
CA ILE A 144 4.30 2.21 4.81
C ILE A 144 3.01 3.03 4.82
N VAL A 145 2.56 3.54 3.67
CA VAL A 145 1.25 4.20 3.57
C VAL A 145 0.12 3.23 3.91
N GLY A 146 0.23 1.96 3.51
CA GLY A 146 -0.69 0.92 3.93
C GLY A 146 -0.78 0.74 5.45
N ASP A 147 0.35 0.86 6.14
CA ASP A 147 0.42 0.70 7.61
C ASP A 147 -0.07 1.93 8.36
N LEU A 148 0.15 3.14 7.83
CA LEU A 148 -0.23 4.41 8.46
C LEU A 148 -1.68 4.82 8.21
N VAL A 149 -2.25 4.41 7.06
CA VAL A 149 -3.51 4.96 6.57
C VAL A 149 -4.62 3.90 6.60
N PRO A 150 -5.77 4.20 7.21
CA PRO A 150 -6.94 3.31 7.19
C PRO A 150 -7.36 2.97 5.75
N PRO A 151 -7.84 1.74 5.46
CA PRO A 151 -8.19 1.31 4.11
C PRO A 151 -9.09 2.28 3.33
N ARG A 152 -10.01 2.97 4.02
CA ARG A 152 -10.96 3.94 3.46
C ARG A 152 -10.29 5.21 2.93
N GLU A 153 -9.14 5.59 3.48
CA GLU A 153 -8.42 6.81 3.09
C GLU A 153 -7.27 6.52 2.12
N ARG A 154 -6.84 5.26 1.99
CA ARG A 154 -5.73 4.85 1.11
C ARG A 154 -5.88 5.37 -0.31
N GLY A 155 -7.08 5.40 -0.88
CA GLY A 155 -7.33 5.93 -2.23
C GLY A 155 -6.93 7.40 -2.40
N ARG A 156 -7.15 8.25 -1.38
CA ARG A 156 -6.74 9.67 -1.41
C ARG A 156 -5.22 9.80 -1.38
N TYR A 157 -4.57 9.03 -0.52
CA TYR A 157 -3.11 9.06 -0.37
C TYR A 157 -2.39 8.43 -1.55
N GLN A 158 -2.97 7.41 -2.16
CA GLN A 158 -2.46 6.86 -3.40
C GLN A 158 -2.60 7.81 -4.60
N GLY A 159 -3.63 8.67 -4.63
CA GLY A 159 -3.70 9.79 -5.57
C GLY A 159 -2.48 10.73 -5.47
N LEU A 160 -1.97 11.01 -4.27
CA LEU A 160 -0.75 11.81 -4.09
C LEU A 160 0.47 11.17 -4.77
N PHE A 161 0.58 9.84 -4.81
CA PHE A 161 1.65 9.16 -5.54
C PHE A 161 1.53 9.35 -7.06
N GLY A 162 0.32 9.31 -7.61
CA GLY A 162 0.08 9.68 -9.01
C GLY A 162 0.48 11.13 -9.30
N ALA A 163 0.27 12.03 -8.34
CA ALA A 163 0.62 13.44 -8.49
C ALA A 163 2.15 13.63 -8.47
N VAL A 164 2.86 12.87 -7.64
CA VAL A 164 4.33 12.81 -7.64
C VAL A 164 4.86 12.30 -8.98
N PHE A 165 4.28 11.25 -9.55
CA PHE A 165 4.65 10.78 -10.90
C PHE A 165 4.40 11.83 -11.98
N GLY A 166 3.27 12.53 -11.90
CA GLY A 166 2.99 13.64 -12.81
C GLY A 166 3.97 14.80 -12.67
N ALA A 167 4.26 15.23 -11.44
CA ALA A 167 5.21 16.29 -11.16
C ALA A 167 6.62 15.92 -11.65
N THR A 168 7.09 14.69 -11.40
CA THR A 168 8.40 14.21 -11.88
C THR A 168 8.49 14.14 -13.39
N SER A 169 7.40 13.80 -14.09
CA SER A 169 7.41 13.79 -15.57
C SER A 169 7.71 15.16 -16.20
N VAL A 170 7.39 16.26 -15.51
CA VAL A 170 7.71 17.62 -15.94
C VAL A 170 9.03 18.11 -15.36
N LEU A 171 9.22 17.92 -14.05
CA LEU A 171 10.40 18.38 -13.33
C LEU A 171 11.68 17.69 -13.80
N GLY A 172 11.61 16.42 -14.16
CA GLY A 172 12.76 15.63 -14.62
C GLY A 172 13.42 16.25 -15.85
N PRO A 173 12.72 16.33 -16.99
CA PRO A 173 13.29 16.92 -18.20
C PRO A 173 13.70 18.38 -18.04
N LEU A 174 12.91 19.16 -17.28
CA LEU A 174 13.21 20.58 -17.04
C LEU A 174 14.51 20.76 -16.24
N LEU A 175 14.64 20.07 -15.11
CA LEU A 175 15.85 20.15 -14.28
C LEU A 175 17.04 19.52 -14.99
N GLY A 176 16.83 18.43 -15.72
CA GLY A 176 17.86 17.74 -16.48
C GLY A 176 18.46 18.65 -17.55
N GLY A 177 17.60 19.29 -18.36
CA GLY A 177 18.02 20.27 -19.37
C GLY A 177 18.80 21.42 -18.75
N VAL A 178 18.24 22.09 -17.73
CA VAL A 178 18.90 23.21 -17.03
C VAL A 178 20.27 22.80 -16.47
N PHE A 179 20.40 21.63 -15.86
CA PHE A 179 21.68 21.17 -15.32
C PHE A 179 22.70 20.83 -16.40
N THR A 180 22.26 20.26 -17.52
CA THR A 180 23.17 19.96 -18.64
C THR A 180 23.57 21.19 -19.45
N GLU A 181 22.71 22.19 -19.54
CA GLU A 181 22.94 23.41 -20.34
C GLU A 181 23.74 24.47 -19.58
N HIS A 182 23.47 24.64 -18.28
CA HIS A 182 24.06 25.72 -17.48
C HIS A 182 25.06 25.27 -16.42
N LEU A 183 25.06 23.99 -16.06
CA LEU A 183 25.98 23.43 -15.06
C LEU A 183 26.77 22.27 -15.68
N SER A 184 26.71 21.10 -15.04
CA SER A 184 27.32 19.86 -15.49
C SER A 184 26.30 18.75 -15.27
N TRP A 185 26.31 17.72 -16.11
CA TRP A 185 25.48 16.53 -15.96
C TRP A 185 25.63 15.88 -14.58
N ARG A 186 26.74 16.11 -13.85
CA ARG A 186 26.97 15.58 -12.50
C ARG A 186 25.94 16.10 -11.49
N TRP A 187 25.42 17.31 -11.68
CA TRP A 187 24.40 17.92 -10.82
C TRP A 187 23.05 17.19 -10.89
N VAL A 188 22.80 16.47 -11.97
CA VAL A 188 21.65 15.57 -12.10
C VAL A 188 21.64 14.51 -11.00
N PHE A 189 22.81 14.10 -10.52
CA PHE A 189 22.94 13.19 -9.38
C PHE A 189 23.09 13.92 -8.05
N TYR A 190 23.73 15.10 -8.02
CA TYR A 190 23.91 15.85 -6.77
C TYR A 190 22.62 16.46 -6.22
N ILE A 191 21.62 16.78 -7.05
CA ILE A 191 20.32 17.28 -6.59
C ILE A 191 19.59 16.28 -5.67
N ASN A 192 19.83 14.98 -5.85
CA ASN A 192 19.22 13.95 -5.01
C ASN A 192 19.73 14.00 -3.56
N LEU A 193 20.98 14.44 -3.32
CA LEU A 193 21.60 14.47 -2.00
C LEU A 193 20.85 15.37 -1.00
N PRO A 194 20.66 16.67 -1.25
CA PRO A 194 19.98 17.55 -0.29
C PRO A 194 18.53 17.10 -0.06
N ILE A 195 17.82 16.70 -1.12
CA ILE A 195 16.42 16.25 -1.01
C ILE A 195 16.33 14.96 -0.19
N GLY A 196 17.23 13.99 -0.42
CA GLY A 196 17.25 12.74 0.33
C GLY A 196 17.70 12.91 1.77
N VAL A 197 18.62 13.83 2.07
CA VAL A 197 18.99 14.17 3.45
C VAL A 197 17.80 14.76 4.21
N VAL A 198 17.05 15.68 3.59
CA VAL A 198 15.82 16.22 4.17
C VAL A 198 14.79 15.11 4.40
N ALA A 199 14.54 14.26 3.39
CA ALA A 199 13.63 13.12 3.54
C ALA A 199 14.06 12.22 4.72
N LEU A 200 15.34 11.86 4.78
CA LEU A 200 15.90 11.01 5.83
C LEU A 200 15.74 11.63 7.22
N ALA A 201 16.00 12.94 7.37
CA ALA A 201 15.84 13.68 8.61
C ALA A 201 14.38 13.70 9.08
N VAL A 202 13.44 14.01 8.18
CA VAL A 202 12.01 14.05 8.48
C VAL A 202 11.49 12.67 8.88
N ILE A 203 11.89 11.61 8.16
CA ILE A 203 11.51 10.23 8.48
C ILE A 203 12.11 9.79 9.82
N ALA A 204 13.36 10.16 10.09
CA ALA A 204 14.00 9.84 11.36
C ALA A 204 13.23 10.45 12.53
N ALA A 205 12.87 11.73 12.42
CA ALA A 205 12.19 12.49 13.47
C ALA A 205 10.70 12.15 13.65
N VAL A 206 9.95 11.99 12.55
CA VAL A 206 8.48 12.00 12.61
C VAL A 206 7.88 10.60 12.46
N LEU A 207 8.47 9.74 11.63
CA LEU A 207 7.88 8.43 11.34
C LEU A 207 8.03 7.49 12.54
N HIS A 208 6.98 7.29 13.31
CA HIS A 208 6.95 6.33 14.42
C HIS A 208 6.09 5.12 14.03
N ILE A 209 6.75 4.07 13.55
CA ILE A 209 6.11 2.77 13.30
C ILE A 209 6.46 1.86 14.49
N PRO A 210 5.49 1.36 15.27
CA PRO A 210 5.76 0.46 16.38
C PRO A 210 6.54 -0.77 15.87
N ARG A 211 7.74 -0.99 16.42
CA ARG A 211 8.54 -2.19 16.11
C ARG A 211 8.01 -3.36 16.92
N ARG A 212 7.56 -4.42 16.25
CA ARG A 212 7.54 -5.75 16.86
C ARG A 212 8.59 -6.62 16.18
N THR A 213 9.57 -7.06 16.96
CA THR A 213 10.64 -7.94 16.50
C THR A 213 10.15 -9.38 16.63
N THR A 214 9.60 -9.95 15.56
CA THR A 214 9.38 -11.40 15.47
C THR A 214 10.55 -12.02 14.71
N ARG A 215 11.07 -13.16 15.20
CA ARG A 215 12.13 -13.92 14.53
C ARG A 215 11.52 -14.54 13.27
N HIS A 216 11.93 -14.05 12.11
CA HIS A 216 11.57 -14.61 10.82
C HIS A 216 12.78 -15.32 10.23
N VAL A 217 12.55 -16.41 9.50
CA VAL A 217 13.61 -17.11 8.77
C VAL A 217 13.62 -16.58 7.33
N ILE A 218 14.67 -15.85 6.96
CA ILE A 218 14.80 -15.35 5.59
C ILE A 218 15.04 -16.54 4.64
N ASP A 219 14.13 -16.71 3.68
CA ASP A 219 14.40 -17.53 2.50
C ASP A 219 15.35 -16.79 1.54
N TYR A 220 16.64 -16.84 1.84
CA TYR A 220 17.68 -16.22 1.01
C TYR A 220 17.73 -16.86 -0.37
N LEU A 221 17.47 -18.17 -0.47
CA LEU A 221 17.53 -18.91 -1.72
C LEU A 221 16.37 -18.53 -2.63
N GLY A 222 15.13 -18.54 -2.13
CA GLY A 222 13.95 -18.07 -2.88
C GLY A 222 14.08 -16.61 -3.28
N THR A 223 14.64 -15.77 -2.41
CA THR A 223 14.85 -14.34 -2.72
C THR A 223 15.91 -14.12 -3.81
N LEU A 224 17.02 -14.85 -3.76
CA LEU A 224 18.06 -14.81 -4.79
C LEU A 224 17.51 -15.33 -6.12
N LEU A 225 16.73 -16.41 -6.11
CA LEU A 225 16.14 -17.00 -7.30
C LEU A 225 15.14 -16.05 -7.97
N ILE A 226 14.19 -15.47 -7.22
CA ILE A 226 13.22 -14.54 -7.82
C ILE A 226 13.89 -13.27 -8.35
N ALA A 227 14.90 -12.75 -7.64
CA ALA A 227 15.70 -11.63 -8.12
C ALA A 227 16.43 -12.00 -9.41
N SER A 228 16.97 -13.22 -9.51
CA SER A 228 17.68 -13.71 -10.70
C SER A 228 16.73 -13.96 -11.88
N VAL A 229 15.51 -14.45 -11.63
CA VAL A 229 14.45 -14.58 -12.64
C VAL A 229 14.07 -13.21 -13.18
N ALA A 230 13.75 -12.27 -12.30
CA ALA A 230 13.41 -10.91 -12.68
C ALA A 230 14.54 -10.25 -13.47
N THR A 231 15.77 -10.40 -13.01
CA THR A 231 16.99 -9.90 -13.68
C THR A 231 17.10 -10.49 -15.09
N SER A 232 16.97 -11.80 -15.24
CA SER A 232 17.07 -12.47 -16.54
C SER A 232 15.97 -12.01 -17.49
N LEU A 233 14.72 -11.90 -17.02
CA LEU A 233 13.60 -11.43 -17.83
C LEU A 233 13.78 -9.96 -18.26
N VAL A 234 14.22 -9.10 -17.34
CA VAL A 234 14.49 -7.68 -17.64
C VAL A 234 15.66 -7.56 -18.63
N LEU A 235 16.71 -8.38 -18.53
CA LEU A 235 17.81 -8.39 -19.50
C LEU A 235 17.36 -8.86 -20.89
N VAL A 236 16.60 -9.94 -20.97
CA VAL A 236 16.02 -10.43 -22.23
C VAL A 236 15.18 -9.34 -22.88
N ALA A 237 14.34 -8.68 -22.09
CA ALA A 237 13.53 -7.57 -22.55
C ALA A 237 14.44 -6.41 -23.01
N SER A 238 15.27 -5.87 -22.14
CA SER A 238 15.98 -4.61 -22.38
C SER A 238 17.04 -4.70 -23.49
N LEU A 239 17.70 -5.86 -23.65
CA LEU A 239 18.78 -6.08 -24.62
C LEU A 239 18.31 -6.79 -25.89
N GLY A 240 17.16 -7.46 -25.83
CA GLY A 240 16.55 -8.14 -26.97
C GLY A 240 16.01 -7.14 -27.99
N GLY A 241 16.46 -7.26 -29.23
CA GLY A 241 16.06 -6.39 -30.34
C GLY A 241 16.75 -5.03 -30.38
N THR A 242 17.53 -4.67 -29.35
CA THR A 242 18.29 -3.41 -29.28
C THR A 242 19.79 -3.68 -29.47
N THR A 243 20.42 -4.36 -28.52
CA THR A 243 21.86 -4.70 -28.54
C THR A 243 22.11 -6.05 -29.21
N TRP A 244 21.24 -7.03 -28.96
CA TRP A 244 21.33 -8.36 -29.57
C TRP A 244 20.03 -8.73 -30.25
N ALA A 245 20.12 -9.38 -31.41
CA ALA A 245 18.95 -9.92 -32.09
C ALA A 245 18.20 -10.91 -31.19
N TRP A 246 16.88 -10.99 -31.33
CA TRP A 246 16.05 -11.93 -30.57
C TRP A 246 16.44 -13.40 -30.78
N SER A 247 16.97 -13.74 -31.96
CA SER A 247 17.48 -15.07 -32.32
C SER A 247 18.91 -15.34 -31.82
N SER A 248 19.54 -14.36 -31.17
CA SER A 248 20.92 -14.48 -30.69
C SER A 248 21.04 -15.54 -29.59
N PRO A 249 22.09 -16.40 -29.62
CA PRO A 249 22.33 -17.42 -28.58
C PRO A 249 22.33 -16.85 -27.15
N GLN A 250 22.77 -15.60 -26.99
CA GLN A 250 22.82 -14.88 -25.71
C GLN A 250 21.41 -14.61 -25.16
N ILE A 251 20.49 -14.11 -25.99
CA ILE A 251 19.11 -13.80 -25.59
C ILE A 251 18.35 -15.10 -25.34
N ILE A 252 18.50 -16.10 -26.22
CA ILE A 252 17.90 -17.43 -26.03
C ILE A 252 18.45 -18.08 -24.77
N GLY A 253 19.76 -17.99 -24.52
CA GLY A 253 20.40 -18.50 -23.31
C GLY A 253 19.86 -17.84 -22.04
N LEU A 254 19.69 -16.51 -22.04
CA LEU A 254 19.08 -15.78 -20.93
C LEU A 254 17.60 -16.14 -20.74
N ALA A 255 16.83 -16.35 -21.82
CA ALA A 255 15.44 -16.77 -21.75
C ALA A 255 15.30 -18.19 -21.18
N VAL A 256 16.14 -19.12 -21.63
CA VAL A 256 16.20 -20.49 -21.08
C VAL A 256 16.63 -20.45 -19.61
N LEU A 257 17.64 -19.65 -19.27
CA LEU A 257 18.08 -19.46 -17.89
C LEU A 257 16.94 -18.90 -17.02
N ALA A 258 16.18 -17.91 -17.50
CA ALA A 258 15.03 -17.38 -16.78
C ALA A 258 13.97 -18.46 -16.51
N VAL A 259 13.68 -19.32 -17.49
CA VAL A 259 12.74 -20.46 -17.33
C VAL A 259 13.27 -21.47 -16.32
N VAL A 260 14.55 -21.86 -16.42
CA VAL A 260 15.18 -22.81 -15.49
C VAL A 260 15.18 -22.25 -14.06
N LEU A 261 15.55 -20.98 -13.89
CA LEU A 261 15.53 -20.30 -12.59
C LEU A 261 14.11 -20.17 -12.04
N ALA A 262 13.11 -19.95 -12.89
CA ALA A 262 11.71 -19.89 -12.48
C ALA A 262 11.19 -21.26 -12.00
N VAL A 263 11.57 -22.35 -12.69
CA VAL A 263 11.25 -23.72 -12.26
C VAL A 263 11.93 -24.03 -10.93
N LEU A 264 13.21 -23.67 -10.79
CA LEU A 264 13.96 -23.86 -9.55
C LEU A 264 13.38 -23.02 -8.41
N PHE A 265 12.98 -21.77 -8.69
CA PHE A 265 12.26 -20.91 -7.75
C PHE A 265 11.00 -21.60 -7.25
N VAL A 266 10.13 -22.08 -8.14
CA VAL A 266 8.90 -22.80 -7.75
C VAL A 266 9.20 -24.04 -6.91
N ALA A 267 10.27 -24.78 -7.21
CA ALA A 267 10.67 -25.96 -6.44
C ALA A 267 11.17 -25.63 -5.03
N VAL A 268 11.96 -24.56 -4.89
CA VAL A 268 12.47 -24.07 -3.60
C VAL A 268 11.34 -23.47 -2.77
N GLU A 269 10.50 -22.64 -3.40
CA GLU A 269 9.39 -21.95 -2.75
C GLU A 269 8.34 -22.91 -2.18
N ARG A 270 8.16 -24.08 -2.82
CA ARG A 270 7.30 -25.16 -2.28
C ARG A 270 7.83 -25.79 -1.01
N ARG A 271 9.14 -25.69 -0.74
CA ARG A 271 9.83 -26.30 0.41
C ARG A 271 10.21 -25.28 1.48
N ALA A 272 10.19 -23.99 1.16
CA ALA A 272 10.53 -22.91 2.08
C ALA A 272 9.50 -22.81 3.23
N ALA A 273 9.99 -22.62 4.46
CA ALA A 273 9.14 -22.42 5.63
C ALA A 273 8.40 -21.07 5.58
N GLU A 274 9.08 -20.03 5.10
CA GLU A 274 8.52 -18.70 4.86
C GLU A 274 8.78 -18.29 3.39
N PRO A 275 7.92 -18.68 2.44
CA PRO A 275 8.07 -18.32 1.03
C PRO A 275 8.04 -16.80 0.82
N VAL A 276 8.87 -16.28 -0.10
CA VAL A 276 8.86 -14.89 -0.58
C VAL A 276 7.57 -14.53 -1.29
N LEU A 277 7.01 -15.45 -2.07
CA LEU A 277 5.77 -15.34 -2.82
C LEU A 277 4.98 -16.65 -2.65
N PRO A 278 4.17 -16.78 -1.58
CA PRO A 278 3.45 -18.00 -1.27
C PRO A 278 2.62 -18.46 -2.45
N LEU A 279 2.91 -19.66 -2.97
CA LEU A 279 2.19 -20.21 -4.14
C LEU A 279 0.69 -20.39 -3.89
N LYS A 280 0.27 -20.45 -2.61
CA LYS A 280 -1.14 -20.39 -2.19
C LYS A 280 -1.87 -19.16 -2.72
N LEU A 281 -1.18 -18.03 -2.90
CA LEU A 281 -1.76 -16.81 -3.45
C LEU A 281 -2.23 -17.01 -4.90
N PHE A 282 -1.50 -17.77 -5.72
CA PHE A 282 -1.92 -18.06 -7.09
C PHE A 282 -3.11 -19.01 -7.19
N ARG A 283 -3.43 -19.77 -6.12
CA ARG A 283 -4.69 -20.51 -6.04
C ARG A 283 -5.89 -19.58 -5.84
N VAL A 284 -5.66 -18.39 -5.28
CA VAL A 284 -6.69 -17.35 -5.19
C VAL A 284 -6.86 -16.71 -6.57
N ARG A 285 -7.92 -17.10 -7.28
CA ARG A 285 -8.22 -16.64 -8.65
C ARG A 285 -8.16 -15.11 -8.78
N THR A 286 -8.65 -14.38 -7.78
CA THR A 286 -8.63 -12.92 -7.73
C THR A 286 -7.21 -12.35 -7.71
N PHE A 287 -6.28 -12.98 -6.98
CA PHE A 287 -4.88 -12.59 -6.96
C PHE A 287 -4.20 -12.87 -8.30
N ALA A 288 -4.36 -14.08 -8.83
CA ALA A 288 -3.75 -14.48 -10.11
C ALA A 288 -4.20 -13.57 -11.27
N LEU A 289 -5.50 -13.27 -11.38
CA LEU A 289 -6.01 -12.35 -12.39
C LEU A 289 -5.49 -10.93 -12.16
N SER A 290 -5.48 -10.45 -10.92
CA SER A 290 -4.94 -9.12 -10.59
C SER A 290 -3.46 -8.99 -10.94
N ALA A 291 -2.67 -10.05 -10.76
CA ALA A 291 -1.25 -10.08 -11.12
C ALA A 291 -1.05 -9.94 -12.64
N VAL A 292 -1.83 -10.67 -13.45
CA VAL A 292 -1.78 -10.57 -14.92
C VAL A 292 -2.24 -9.19 -15.40
N ILE A 293 -3.34 -8.66 -14.86
CA ILE A 293 -3.79 -7.30 -15.21
C ILE A 293 -2.75 -6.27 -14.79
N SER A 294 -2.11 -6.43 -13.62
CA SER A 294 -1.03 -5.55 -13.15
C SER A 294 0.17 -5.56 -14.11
N PHE A 295 0.56 -6.73 -14.62
CA PHE A 295 1.58 -6.86 -15.66
C PHE A 295 1.19 -6.09 -16.93
N VAL A 296 -0.02 -6.29 -17.45
CA VAL A 296 -0.48 -5.60 -18.68
C VAL A 296 -0.55 -4.09 -18.51
N ILE A 297 -1.02 -3.61 -17.36
CA ILE A 297 -1.05 -2.18 -17.05
C ILE A 297 0.37 -1.62 -16.96
N GLY A 298 1.30 -2.36 -16.32
CA GLY A 298 2.72 -1.99 -16.31
C GLY A 298 3.30 -1.88 -17.72
N PHE A 299 3.02 -2.88 -18.56
CA PHE A 299 3.42 -2.95 -19.97
C PHE A 299 2.94 -1.74 -20.76
N ALA A 300 1.63 -1.44 -20.70
CA ALA A 300 1.05 -0.31 -21.42
C ALA A 300 1.54 1.05 -20.86
N MET A 301 1.57 1.20 -19.53
CA MET A 301 1.90 2.46 -18.88
C MET A 301 3.34 2.88 -19.16
N PHE A 302 4.33 2.02 -18.85
CA PHE A 302 5.73 2.39 -19.03
C PHE A 302 6.12 2.45 -20.50
N GLY A 303 5.56 1.57 -21.33
CA GLY A 303 5.74 1.68 -22.77
C GLY A 303 5.25 3.03 -23.31
N ALA A 304 4.06 3.48 -22.90
CA ALA A 304 3.56 4.80 -23.32
C ALA A 304 4.37 5.96 -22.74
N MET A 305 4.73 5.90 -21.46
CA MET A 305 5.52 6.95 -20.81
C MET A 305 6.92 7.13 -21.41
N THR A 306 7.49 6.07 -22.01
CA THR A 306 8.78 6.15 -22.70
C THR A 306 8.67 6.85 -24.06
N TYR A 307 7.63 6.56 -24.86
CA TYR A 307 7.55 7.04 -26.25
C TYR A 307 6.73 8.32 -26.45
N LEU A 308 5.78 8.64 -25.56
CA LEU A 308 5.00 9.88 -25.63
C LEU A 308 5.87 11.16 -25.57
N PRO A 309 6.88 11.27 -24.68
CA PRO A 309 7.77 12.42 -24.68
C PRO A 309 8.58 12.51 -25.97
N THR A 310 9.01 11.38 -26.52
CA THR A 310 9.75 11.32 -27.79
C THR A 310 8.89 11.80 -28.95
N PHE A 311 7.61 11.43 -29.00
CA PHE A 311 6.66 11.95 -30.00
C PHE A 311 6.54 13.47 -29.91
N LEU A 312 6.31 14.01 -28.71
CA LEU A 312 6.18 15.45 -28.51
C LEU A 312 7.46 16.21 -28.89
N GLN A 313 8.62 15.68 -28.53
CA GLN A 313 9.89 16.37 -28.77
C GLN A 313 10.37 16.26 -30.22
N VAL A 314 10.25 15.08 -30.84
CA VAL A 314 10.79 14.82 -32.18
C VAL A 314 9.77 15.17 -33.27
N VAL A 315 8.51 14.80 -33.10
CA VAL A 315 7.47 14.99 -34.12
C VAL A 315 6.86 16.39 -34.02
N ARG A 316 6.46 16.79 -32.81
CA ARG A 316 5.86 18.12 -32.58
C ARG A 316 6.89 19.24 -32.39
N GLY A 317 8.16 18.89 -32.22
CA GLY A 317 9.24 19.87 -32.04
C GLY A 317 9.13 20.69 -30.77
N VAL A 318 8.38 20.23 -29.75
CA VAL A 318 8.22 20.98 -28.50
C VAL A 318 9.40 20.75 -27.57
N THR A 319 9.72 21.75 -26.75
CA THR A 319 10.79 21.62 -25.75
C THR A 319 10.47 20.54 -24.71
N PRO A 320 11.47 19.94 -24.03
CA PRO A 320 11.24 18.95 -22.98
C PRO A 320 10.32 19.47 -21.87
N THR A 321 10.45 20.75 -21.50
CA THR A 321 9.56 21.43 -20.56
C THR A 321 8.11 21.43 -21.04
N MET A 322 7.88 21.83 -22.29
CA MET A 322 6.54 21.85 -22.86
C MET A 322 6.00 20.43 -23.02
N SER A 323 6.81 19.45 -23.40
CA SER A 323 6.43 18.04 -23.44
C SER A 323 5.83 17.56 -22.11
N GLY A 324 6.45 17.93 -20.99
CA GLY A 324 5.88 17.66 -19.66
C GLY A 324 4.54 18.35 -19.44
N VAL A 325 4.41 19.63 -19.82
CA VAL A 325 3.14 20.38 -19.74
C VAL A 325 2.03 19.71 -20.58
N TYR A 326 2.35 19.25 -21.79
CA TYR A 326 1.42 18.53 -22.66
C TYR A 326 0.95 17.22 -22.04
N MET A 327 1.72 16.59 -21.15
CA MET A 327 1.34 15.35 -20.46
C MET A 327 0.45 15.58 -19.21
N LEU A 328 0.25 16.83 -18.78
CA LEU A 328 -0.61 17.14 -17.62
C LEU A 328 -2.04 16.60 -17.73
N PRO A 329 -2.73 16.62 -18.89
CA PRO A 329 -4.05 16.00 -19.04
C PRO A 329 -4.04 14.50 -18.71
N MET A 330 -2.99 13.75 -19.07
CA MET A 330 -2.85 12.34 -18.71
C MET A 330 -2.76 12.15 -17.19
N VAL A 331 -1.93 12.95 -16.53
CA VAL A 331 -1.79 12.94 -15.07
C VAL A 331 -3.13 13.30 -14.42
N PHE A 332 -3.82 14.31 -14.94
CA PHE A 332 -5.12 14.74 -14.43
C PHE A 332 -6.17 13.64 -14.58
N GLY A 333 -6.24 12.96 -15.73
CA GLY A 333 -7.12 11.81 -15.94
C GLY A 333 -6.82 10.65 -14.99
N LEU A 334 -5.53 10.34 -14.80
CA LEU A 334 -5.05 9.34 -13.84
C LEU A 334 -5.50 9.67 -12.41
N LEU A 335 -5.27 10.91 -11.96
CA LEU A 335 -5.62 11.37 -10.62
C LEU A 335 -7.12 11.42 -10.36
N LEU A 336 -7.88 11.94 -11.33
CA LEU A 336 -9.31 12.07 -11.24
C LEU A 336 -9.95 10.69 -11.11
N SER A 337 -9.62 9.78 -12.03
CA SER A 337 -10.16 8.41 -12.00
C SER A 337 -9.70 7.61 -10.79
N SER A 338 -8.44 7.72 -10.37
CA SER A 338 -7.92 7.01 -9.20
C SER A 338 -8.62 7.44 -7.91
N THR A 339 -8.86 8.75 -7.77
CA THR A 339 -9.51 9.32 -6.60
C THR A 339 -11.00 8.98 -6.58
N VAL A 340 -11.69 9.19 -7.70
CA VAL A 340 -13.13 8.95 -7.83
C VAL A 340 -13.43 7.45 -7.67
N SER A 341 -12.70 6.57 -8.34
CA SER A 341 -12.88 5.13 -8.19
C SER A 341 -12.61 4.67 -6.76
N GLY A 342 -11.50 5.10 -6.15
CA GLY A 342 -11.20 4.78 -4.75
C GLY A 342 -12.29 5.22 -3.78
N GLN A 343 -12.85 6.42 -3.94
CA GLN A 343 -13.95 6.91 -3.10
C GLN A 343 -15.25 6.14 -3.33
N ILE A 344 -15.62 5.87 -4.57
CA ILE A 344 -16.85 5.12 -4.89
C ILE A 344 -16.73 3.69 -4.37
N VAL A 345 -15.58 3.04 -4.54
CA VAL A 345 -15.34 1.68 -4.02
C VAL A 345 -15.46 1.66 -2.50
N SER A 346 -14.85 2.63 -1.81
CA SER A 346 -14.95 2.76 -0.35
C SER A 346 -16.37 2.99 0.16
N ARG A 347 -17.22 3.69 -0.61
CA ARG A 347 -18.62 3.97 -0.25
C ARG A 347 -19.58 2.83 -0.61
N THR A 348 -19.42 2.24 -1.79
CA THR A 348 -20.38 1.28 -2.35
C THR A 348 -20.01 -0.17 -2.08
N GLY A 349 -18.74 -0.44 -1.76
CA GLY A 349 -18.20 -1.79 -1.61
C GLY A 349 -18.13 -2.58 -2.93
N ARG A 350 -18.48 -1.96 -4.06
CA ARG A 350 -18.44 -2.55 -5.40
C ARG A 350 -17.18 -2.11 -6.12
N TRP A 351 -16.37 -3.06 -6.53
CA TRP A 351 -15.06 -2.79 -7.11
C TRP A 351 -14.90 -3.37 -8.51
N LYS A 352 -15.67 -4.40 -8.92
CA LYS A 352 -15.45 -5.11 -10.18
C LYS A 352 -15.61 -4.23 -11.41
N VAL A 353 -16.50 -3.23 -11.34
CA VAL A 353 -16.78 -2.31 -12.46
C VAL A 353 -15.54 -1.50 -12.85
N PHE A 354 -14.66 -1.17 -11.90
CA PHE A 354 -13.53 -0.27 -12.17
C PHE A 354 -12.38 -0.91 -12.94
N PRO A 355 -11.86 -2.10 -12.60
CA PRO A 355 -10.87 -2.77 -13.44
C PRO A 355 -11.39 -3.07 -14.85
N VAL A 356 -12.67 -3.44 -14.98
CA VAL A 356 -13.30 -3.71 -16.28
C VAL A 356 -13.41 -2.43 -17.12
N ALA A 357 -13.98 -1.36 -16.56
CA ALA A 357 -14.10 -0.09 -17.26
C ALA A 357 -12.71 0.52 -17.56
N GLY A 358 -11.80 0.45 -16.60
CA GLY A 358 -10.47 1.02 -16.73
C GLY A 358 -9.61 0.33 -17.77
N THR A 359 -9.61 -0.99 -17.84
CA THR A 359 -8.90 -1.73 -18.91
C THR A 359 -9.51 -1.48 -20.29
N ALA A 360 -10.85 -1.32 -20.39
CA ALA A 360 -11.49 -0.89 -21.63
C ALA A 360 -11.05 0.51 -22.06
N VAL A 361 -11.06 1.46 -21.12
CA VAL A 361 -10.66 2.85 -21.37
C VAL A 361 -9.16 2.94 -21.70
N THR A 362 -8.29 2.15 -21.06
CA THR A 362 -6.86 2.07 -21.42
C THR A 362 -6.69 1.52 -22.84
N THR A 363 -7.45 0.49 -23.21
CA THR A 363 -7.41 -0.07 -24.58
C THR A 363 -7.86 0.98 -25.60
N LEU A 364 -8.96 1.68 -25.32
CA LEU A 364 -9.43 2.79 -26.15
C LEU A 364 -8.39 3.92 -26.22
N GLY A 365 -7.79 4.28 -25.10
CA GLY A 365 -6.73 5.28 -25.03
C GLY A 365 -5.54 4.93 -25.92
N LEU A 366 -5.08 3.68 -25.91
CA LEU A 366 -4.01 3.21 -26.81
C LEU A 366 -4.40 3.30 -28.28
N LEU A 367 -5.65 2.96 -28.63
CA LEU A 367 -6.16 3.09 -29.99
C LEU A 367 -6.28 4.56 -30.44
N LEU A 368 -6.67 5.46 -29.54
CA LEU A 368 -6.70 6.90 -29.80
C LEU A 368 -5.29 7.47 -29.97
N LEU A 369 -4.34 7.04 -29.13
CA LEU A 369 -2.93 7.43 -29.25
C LEU A 369 -2.32 6.99 -30.58
N HIS A 370 -2.76 5.87 -31.16
CA HIS A 370 -2.33 5.44 -32.49
C HIS A 370 -2.83 6.37 -33.61
N GLN A 371 -3.95 7.07 -33.43
CA GLN A 371 -4.49 8.01 -34.41
C GLN A 371 -3.77 9.36 -34.42
N LEU A 372 -2.81 9.58 -33.51
CA LEU A 372 -2.02 10.79 -33.50
C LEU A 372 -1.11 10.84 -34.72
N ASP A 373 -0.96 12.05 -35.26
CA ASP A 373 -0.13 12.34 -36.42
C ASP A 373 0.60 13.68 -36.18
N GLU A 374 1.58 14.03 -37.01
CA GLU A 374 2.29 15.31 -36.89
C GLU A 374 1.35 16.53 -36.87
N ASN A 375 0.20 16.43 -37.53
CA ASN A 375 -0.78 17.50 -37.70
C ASN A 375 -1.86 17.55 -36.61
N SER A 376 -1.89 16.62 -35.65
CA SER A 376 -2.95 16.56 -34.63
C SER A 376 -3.08 17.85 -33.83
N ALA A 377 -4.29 18.25 -33.49
CA ALA A 377 -4.51 19.47 -32.71
C ALA A 377 -4.05 19.28 -31.25
N THR A 378 -3.59 20.36 -30.60
CA THR A 378 -3.22 20.32 -29.17
C THR A 378 -4.36 19.84 -28.27
N ALA A 379 -5.60 20.25 -28.58
CA ALA A 379 -6.78 19.81 -27.84
C ALA A 379 -7.07 18.31 -28.01
N GLU A 380 -6.84 17.77 -29.21
CA GLU A 380 -7.02 16.35 -29.52
C GLU A 380 -5.99 15.48 -28.77
N MET A 381 -4.70 15.84 -28.84
CA MET A 381 -3.66 15.18 -28.05
C MET A 381 -3.97 15.21 -26.56
N GLY A 382 -4.38 16.38 -26.04
CA GLY A 382 -4.77 16.53 -24.64
C GLY A 382 -5.94 15.62 -24.24
N ALA A 383 -6.94 15.47 -25.12
CA ALA A 383 -8.06 14.57 -24.89
C ALA A 383 -7.63 13.09 -24.89
N TYR A 384 -6.78 12.66 -25.83
CA TYR A 384 -6.31 11.27 -25.91
C TYR A 384 -5.43 10.90 -24.71
N PHE A 385 -4.55 11.82 -24.32
CA PHE A 385 -3.72 11.69 -23.12
C PHE A 385 -4.58 11.58 -21.86
N PHE A 386 -5.61 12.42 -21.75
CA PHE A 386 -6.57 12.36 -20.65
C PHE A 386 -7.31 11.02 -20.59
N VAL A 387 -7.82 10.51 -21.71
CA VAL A 387 -8.52 9.22 -21.79
C VAL A 387 -7.58 8.07 -21.38
N PHE A 388 -6.35 8.05 -21.89
CA PHE A 388 -5.37 7.03 -21.52
C PHE A 388 -5.05 7.07 -20.00
N GLY A 389 -4.83 8.27 -19.45
CA GLY A 389 -4.64 8.47 -18.02
C GLY A 389 -5.84 8.01 -17.18
N LEU A 390 -7.06 8.31 -17.63
CA LEU A 390 -8.31 7.91 -16.99
C LEU A 390 -8.42 6.38 -16.89
N GLY A 391 -8.05 5.65 -17.94
CA GLY A 391 -8.03 4.19 -17.93
C GLY A 391 -7.04 3.63 -16.90
N LEU A 392 -5.81 4.15 -16.89
CA LEU A 392 -4.79 3.74 -15.92
C LEU A 392 -5.25 3.95 -14.47
N GLY A 393 -5.85 5.10 -14.16
CA GLY A 393 -6.20 5.45 -12.79
C GLY A 393 -7.39 4.65 -12.24
N LEU A 394 -8.32 4.25 -13.11
CA LEU A 394 -9.41 3.33 -12.77
C LEU A 394 -8.92 1.93 -12.36
N VAL A 395 -7.74 1.51 -12.83
CA VAL A 395 -7.22 0.15 -12.62
C VAL A 395 -6.19 0.10 -11.50
N MET A 396 -5.19 0.99 -11.52
CA MET A 396 -4.00 0.88 -10.65
C MET A 396 -4.36 0.80 -9.16
N GLN A 397 -5.26 1.69 -8.72
CA GLN A 397 -5.68 1.75 -7.31
C GLN A 397 -6.51 0.55 -6.90
N VAL A 398 -7.47 0.22 -7.75
CA VAL A 398 -8.48 -0.77 -7.42
C VAL A 398 -7.85 -2.16 -7.39
N LEU A 399 -6.87 -2.47 -8.26
CA LEU A 399 -6.12 -3.73 -8.21
C LEU A 399 -5.38 -3.95 -6.89
N VAL A 400 -4.68 -2.94 -6.38
CA VAL A 400 -3.97 -3.05 -5.09
C VAL A 400 -4.98 -3.32 -3.98
N LEU A 401 -6.10 -2.60 -3.96
CA LEU A 401 -7.16 -2.79 -2.98
C LEU A 401 -7.81 -4.18 -3.08
N ILE A 402 -8.07 -4.67 -4.29
CA ILE A 402 -8.63 -6.01 -4.54
C ILE A 402 -7.71 -7.09 -4.02
N VAL A 403 -6.41 -7.00 -4.36
CA VAL A 403 -5.38 -7.93 -3.91
C VAL A 403 -5.31 -7.94 -2.40
N GLN A 404 -5.32 -6.76 -1.78
CA GLN A 404 -5.32 -6.62 -0.32
C GLN A 404 -6.57 -7.21 0.35
N ASN A 405 -7.74 -7.11 -0.28
CA ASN A 405 -9.00 -7.65 0.26
C ASN A 405 -9.16 -9.16 0.03
N ALA A 406 -8.51 -9.73 -0.99
CA ALA A 406 -8.64 -11.13 -1.37
C ALA A 406 -7.75 -12.09 -0.55
N VAL A 407 -6.76 -11.56 0.18
CA VAL A 407 -5.76 -12.36 0.90
C VAL A 407 -5.94 -12.26 2.41
N ALA A 408 -5.40 -13.23 3.14
CA ALA A 408 -5.33 -13.17 4.59
C ALA A 408 -4.43 -12.00 5.03
N TYR A 409 -4.68 -11.46 6.23
CA TYR A 409 -3.92 -10.33 6.75
C TYR A 409 -2.40 -10.65 6.82
N GLU A 410 -2.06 -11.91 7.13
CA GLU A 410 -0.70 -12.46 7.13
C GLU A 410 0.04 -12.28 5.81
N ASP A 411 -0.68 -12.37 4.69
CA ASP A 411 -0.09 -12.33 3.36
C ASP A 411 -0.23 -10.93 2.70
N LEU A 412 -0.72 -9.92 3.42
CA LEU A 412 -1.07 -8.61 2.88
C LEU A 412 0.14 -7.88 2.25
N GLY A 413 1.28 -7.91 2.95
CA GLY A 413 2.53 -7.30 2.48
C GLY A 413 3.08 -7.99 1.24
N VAL A 414 3.07 -9.33 1.26
CA VAL A 414 3.53 -10.14 0.13
C VAL A 414 2.63 -10.02 -1.09
N ALA A 415 1.31 -9.97 -0.89
CA ALA A 415 0.37 -9.83 -1.99
C ALA A 415 0.48 -8.45 -2.67
N THR A 416 0.61 -7.38 -1.88
CA THR A 416 0.76 -6.01 -2.39
C THR A 416 2.08 -5.83 -3.16
N SER A 417 3.18 -6.33 -2.58
CA SER A 417 4.50 -6.30 -3.22
C SER A 417 4.54 -7.19 -4.46
N GLY A 418 3.88 -8.36 -4.44
CA GLY A 418 3.71 -9.24 -5.60
C GLY A 418 3.00 -8.55 -6.77
N ALA A 419 1.88 -7.87 -6.53
CA ALA A 419 1.18 -7.11 -7.58
C ALA A 419 2.07 -6.01 -8.18
N THR A 420 2.83 -5.32 -7.34
CA THR A 420 3.81 -4.30 -7.78
C THR A 420 4.95 -4.92 -8.58
N PHE A 421 5.47 -6.07 -8.16
CA PHE A 421 6.50 -6.82 -8.86
C PHE A 421 6.05 -7.23 -10.27
N PHE A 422 4.87 -7.83 -10.40
CA PHE A 422 4.32 -8.18 -11.73
C PHE A 422 4.14 -6.97 -12.63
N ARG A 423 3.71 -5.84 -12.06
CA ARG A 423 3.62 -4.57 -12.78
C ARG A 423 4.98 -4.07 -13.25
N SER A 424 6.01 -4.15 -12.40
CA SER A 424 7.38 -3.76 -12.78
C SER A 424 7.98 -4.68 -13.84
N ILE A 425 7.73 -5.99 -13.78
CA ILE A 425 8.12 -6.90 -14.88
C ILE A 425 7.41 -6.47 -16.17
N GLY A 426 6.10 -6.25 -16.11
CA GLY A 426 5.33 -5.77 -17.25
C GLY A 426 5.91 -4.50 -17.86
N ALA A 427 6.31 -3.54 -17.01
CA ALA A 427 6.97 -2.31 -17.42
C ALA A 427 8.22 -2.55 -18.26
N SER A 428 9.12 -3.43 -17.80
CA SER A 428 10.35 -3.76 -18.52
C SER A 428 10.08 -4.43 -19.87
N PHE A 429 9.12 -5.35 -19.93
CA PHE A 429 8.68 -5.95 -21.20
C PHE A 429 8.05 -4.92 -22.13
N GLY A 430 7.29 -3.96 -21.60
CA GLY A 430 6.66 -2.88 -22.35
C GLY A 430 7.71 -2.03 -23.07
N VAL A 431 8.68 -1.49 -22.33
CA VAL A 431 9.75 -0.66 -22.90
C VAL A 431 10.55 -1.41 -23.96
N ALA A 432 10.88 -2.68 -23.68
CA ALA A 432 11.66 -3.54 -24.57
C ALA A 432 10.97 -3.87 -25.91
N ILE A 433 9.76 -4.41 -25.82
CA ILE A 433 8.99 -4.83 -27.00
C ILE A 433 8.65 -3.59 -27.83
N PHE A 434 8.28 -2.50 -27.18
CA PHE A 434 8.00 -1.24 -27.87
C PHE A 434 9.23 -0.67 -28.54
N GLY A 435 10.41 -0.75 -27.92
CA GLY A 435 11.66 -0.35 -28.55
C GLY A 435 12.05 -1.19 -29.75
N THR A 436 11.83 -2.51 -29.69
CA THR A 436 12.03 -3.37 -30.86
C THR A 436 11.07 -2.99 -31.99
N ILE A 437 9.77 -2.84 -31.69
CA ILE A 437 8.75 -2.48 -32.68
C ILE A 437 9.06 -1.12 -33.30
N PHE A 438 9.35 -0.11 -32.48
CA PHE A 438 9.73 1.23 -32.92
C PHE A 438 10.97 1.20 -33.81
N ALA A 439 12.06 0.54 -33.39
CA ALA A 439 13.30 0.50 -34.15
C ALA A 439 13.14 -0.22 -35.50
N SER A 440 12.36 -1.30 -35.53
CA SER A 440 12.03 -2.03 -36.76
C SER A 440 11.19 -1.17 -37.71
N ARG A 441 10.06 -0.64 -37.22
CA ARG A 441 9.14 0.19 -38.01
C ARG A 441 9.81 1.45 -38.53
N LEU A 442 10.59 2.12 -37.69
CA LEU A 442 11.33 3.32 -38.08
C LEU A 442 12.37 2.99 -39.15
N GLY A 443 13.01 1.83 -39.07
CA GLY A 443 13.93 1.38 -40.10
C GLY A 443 13.28 1.16 -41.45
N ASP A 444 12.17 0.43 -41.47
CA ASP A 444 11.44 0.16 -42.70
C ASP A 444 10.92 1.46 -43.31
N GLN A 445 10.30 2.33 -42.50
CA GLN A 445 9.73 3.59 -42.96
C GLN A 445 10.78 4.60 -43.44
N LEU A 446 11.91 4.74 -42.74
CA LEU A 446 13.00 5.62 -43.21
C LEU A 446 13.67 5.07 -44.48
N THR A 447 13.78 3.74 -44.62
CA THR A 447 14.35 3.13 -45.82
C THR A 447 13.43 3.33 -47.03
N ASP A 448 12.12 3.22 -46.83
CA ASP A 448 11.14 3.49 -47.87
C ASP A 448 11.06 4.99 -48.21
N ALA A 449 11.10 5.88 -47.21
CA ALA A 449 11.10 7.34 -47.41
C ALA A 449 12.33 7.81 -48.19
N PHE A 450 13.53 7.32 -47.85
CA PHE A 450 14.75 7.73 -48.54
C PHE A 450 15.10 6.87 -49.77
N ARG A 451 14.19 6.01 -50.24
CA ARG A 451 14.43 5.15 -51.40
C ARG A 451 14.67 6.02 -52.65
N GLY A 452 15.92 6.09 -53.08
CA GLY A 452 16.34 6.89 -54.25
C GLY A 452 16.78 8.33 -53.93
N ALA A 453 16.82 8.73 -52.65
CA ALA A 453 17.32 10.03 -52.21
C ALA A 453 18.80 9.97 -51.82
N ALA A 454 19.59 10.97 -52.22
CA ALA A 454 20.98 11.10 -51.79
C ALA A 454 21.04 11.71 -50.39
N LEU A 455 21.35 10.89 -49.38
CA LEU A 455 21.56 11.36 -48.01
C LEU A 455 22.90 12.11 -47.88
N PRO A 456 22.99 13.14 -47.01
CA PRO A 456 24.24 13.81 -46.71
C PRO A 456 25.33 12.83 -46.20
N PRO A 457 26.62 13.06 -46.49
CA PRO A 457 27.70 12.23 -45.97
C PRO A 457 27.70 12.24 -44.44
N GLY A 458 27.65 11.04 -43.84
CA GLY A 458 27.55 10.85 -42.38
C GLY A 458 26.12 10.68 -41.85
N VAL A 459 25.09 10.86 -42.68
CA VAL A 459 23.69 10.57 -42.33
C VAL A 459 23.23 9.31 -43.04
N SER A 460 22.86 8.31 -42.25
CA SER A 460 22.28 7.03 -42.65
C SER A 460 20.99 6.76 -41.86
N VAL A 461 20.21 5.79 -42.31
CA VAL A 461 19.02 5.31 -41.57
C VAL A 461 19.38 4.92 -40.14
N ASP A 462 20.52 4.27 -39.93
CA ASP A 462 20.95 3.81 -38.61
C ASP A 462 21.42 4.96 -37.70
N THR A 463 22.08 5.99 -38.26
CA THR A 463 22.42 7.19 -37.48
C THR A 463 21.19 8.00 -37.10
N LEU A 464 20.17 8.04 -37.97
CA LEU A 464 18.90 8.72 -37.66
C LEU A 464 18.15 7.97 -36.57
N LYS A 465 18.01 6.64 -36.66
CA LYS A 465 17.42 5.81 -35.58
C LYS A 465 18.08 6.03 -34.23
N ALA A 466 19.41 6.17 -34.21
CA ALA A 466 20.19 6.33 -32.99
C ALA A 466 20.11 7.76 -32.41
N ASP A 467 20.09 8.79 -33.27
CA ASP A 467 19.98 10.19 -32.84
C ASP A 467 18.96 10.98 -33.68
N PRO A 468 17.78 11.30 -33.10
CA PRO A 468 16.76 12.12 -33.74
C PRO A 468 17.25 13.55 -34.08
N ARG A 469 18.32 14.05 -33.44
CA ARG A 469 18.89 15.37 -33.78
C ARG A 469 19.44 15.42 -35.21
N GLY A 470 19.79 14.26 -35.78
CA GLY A 470 20.21 14.13 -37.16
C GLY A 470 19.14 14.57 -38.17
N ILE A 471 17.85 14.59 -37.79
CA ILE A 471 16.75 15.09 -38.63
C ILE A 471 16.97 16.57 -38.97
N GLY A 472 17.52 17.36 -38.05
CA GLY A 472 17.84 18.76 -38.29
C GLY A 472 18.93 19.00 -39.35
N ALA A 473 19.77 17.99 -39.62
CA ALA A 473 20.82 18.03 -40.63
C ALA A 473 20.32 17.60 -42.03
N LEU A 474 19.11 17.02 -42.13
CA LEU A 474 18.55 16.62 -43.41
C LEU A 474 18.19 17.84 -44.28
N PRO A 475 18.25 17.70 -45.62
CA PRO A 475 17.69 18.68 -46.54
C PRO A 475 16.23 18.98 -46.22
N PRO A 476 15.76 20.23 -46.33
CA PRO A 476 14.38 20.61 -45.99
C PRO A 476 13.30 19.76 -46.68
N ALA A 477 13.59 19.21 -47.87
CA ALA A 477 12.69 18.34 -48.62
C ALA A 477 12.49 16.96 -47.98
N LEU A 478 13.48 16.42 -47.26
CA LEU A 478 13.45 15.07 -46.67
C LEU A 478 13.03 15.07 -45.19
N ARG A 479 12.99 16.24 -44.55
CA ARG A 479 12.59 16.38 -43.13
C ARG A 479 11.15 15.95 -42.86
N PRO A 480 10.14 16.34 -43.67
CA PRO A 480 8.75 15.94 -43.42
C PRO A 480 8.57 14.42 -43.46
N GLU A 481 9.20 13.73 -44.41
CA GLU A 481 9.11 12.27 -44.52
C GLU A 481 9.80 11.56 -43.35
N ALA A 482 10.93 12.10 -42.88
CA ALA A 482 11.58 11.60 -41.67
C ALA A 482 10.68 11.79 -40.44
N ILE A 483 10.09 12.97 -40.26
CA ILE A 483 9.18 13.26 -39.14
C ILE A 483 7.94 12.36 -39.19
N HIS A 484 7.37 12.14 -40.36
CA HIS A 484 6.23 11.24 -40.56
C HIS A 484 6.60 9.78 -40.21
N ALA A 485 7.78 9.31 -40.62
CA ALA A 485 8.29 8.00 -40.21
C ALA A 485 8.43 7.88 -38.69
N TYR A 486 8.89 8.94 -38.01
CA TYR A 486 8.92 8.96 -36.54
C TYR A 486 7.52 8.96 -35.93
N ALA A 487 6.59 9.76 -36.47
CA ALA A 487 5.22 9.84 -36.00
C ALA A 487 4.54 8.48 -36.09
N SER A 488 4.50 7.89 -37.28
CA SER A 488 3.87 6.60 -37.54
C SER A 488 4.55 5.46 -36.77
N SER A 489 5.89 5.43 -36.71
CA SER A 489 6.59 4.38 -35.96
C SER A 489 6.31 4.43 -34.46
N ILE A 490 6.16 5.62 -33.88
CA ILE A 490 5.80 5.76 -32.46
C ILE A 490 4.33 5.40 -32.24
N THR A 491 3.43 5.83 -33.13
CA THR A 491 1.99 5.62 -32.92
C THR A 491 1.58 4.18 -33.22
N ASP A 492 2.28 3.47 -34.11
CA ASP A 492 2.16 2.03 -34.33
C ASP A 492 2.43 1.21 -33.07
N VAL A 493 3.39 1.63 -32.24
CA VAL A 493 3.68 0.96 -30.97
C VAL A 493 2.42 0.87 -30.09
N PHE A 494 1.61 1.93 -30.05
CA PHE A 494 0.35 1.94 -29.29
C PHE A 494 -0.69 1.00 -29.87
N LEU A 495 -0.72 0.82 -31.19
CA LEU A 495 -1.57 -0.18 -31.85
C LEU A 495 -1.18 -1.60 -31.42
N TYR A 496 0.11 -1.92 -31.39
CA TYR A 496 0.58 -3.23 -30.91
C TYR A 496 0.33 -3.46 -29.41
N ALA A 497 0.23 -2.39 -28.63
CA ALA A 497 -0.13 -2.46 -27.22
C ALA A 497 -1.61 -2.78 -26.98
N ALA A 498 -2.49 -2.35 -27.89
CA ALA A 498 -3.94 -2.43 -27.72
C ALA A 498 -4.47 -3.88 -27.56
N PRO A 499 -4.02 -4.89 -28.34
CA PRO A 499 -4.41 -6.30 -28.13
C PRO A 499 -4.04 -6.83 -26.74
N VAL A 500 -2.89 -6.42 -26.20
CA VAL A 500 -2.44 -6.83 -24.85
C VAL A 500 -3.35 -6.21 -23.78
N ALA A 501 -3.70 -4.93 -23.93
CA ALA A 501 -4.67 -4.26 -23.06
C ALA A 501 -6.09 -4.86 -23.18
N LEU A 502 -6.51 -5.24 -24.39
CA LEU A 502 -7.78 -5.92 -24.64
C LEU A 502 -7.84 -7.28 -23.93
N LEU A 503 -6.73 -8.03 -23.91
CA LEU A 503 -6.65 -9.27 -23.14
C LEU A 503 -6.87 -9.00 -21.64
N ALA A 504 -6.28 -7.93 -21.08
CA ALA A 504 -6.56 -7.56 -19.69
C ALA A 504 -8.02 -7.17 -19.45
N PHE A 505 -8.68 -6.54 -20.43
CA PHE A 505 -10.11 -6.28 -20.37
C PHE A 505 -10.95 -7.57 -20.31
N LEU A 506 -10.64 -8.54 -21.17
CA LEU A 506 -11.30 -9.85 -21.14
C LEU A 506 -11.04 -10.58 -19.81
N LEU A 507 -9.82 -10.53 -19.28
CA LEU A 507 -9.47 -11.13 -17.99
C LEU A 507 -10.14 -10.42 -16.80
N ALA A 508 -10.35 -9.10 -16.88
CA ALA A 508 -11.03 -8.34 -15.84
C ALA A 508 -12.49 -8.80 -15.67
N TRP A 509 -13.15 -9.29 -16.73
CA TRP A 509 -14.49 -9.87 -16.62
C TRP A 509 -14.53 -11.15 -15.77
N LEU A 510 -13.45 -11.93 -15.76
CA LEU A 510 -13.31 -13.16 -14.99
C LEU A 510 -13.09 -12.90 -13.49
N LEU A 511 -12.88 -11.64 -13.07
CA LEU A 511 -12.81 -11.28 -11.65
C LEU A 511 -14.16 -11.56 -10.99
N LYS A 512 -14.12 -12.28 -9.87
CA LYS A 512 -15.31 -12.52 -9.04
C LYS A 512 -15.42 -11.43 -8.00
N GLU A 513 -16.56 -10.75 -7.96
CA GLU A 513 -16.81 -9.66 -7.01
C GLU A 513 -17.15 -10.23 -5.64
N ASP A 514 -16.15 -10.36 -4.78
CA ASP A 514 -16.37 -10.57 -3.36
C ASP A 514 -16.61 -9.21 -2.71
N ARG A 515 -17.73 -9.03 -1.99
CA ARG A 515 -18.02 -7.76 -1.30
C ARG A 515 -16.82 -7.40 -0.41
N LEU A 516 -16.36 -6.15 -0.53
CA LEU A 516 -15.37 -5.59 0.39
C LEU A 516 -15.79 -5.91 1.82
N ARG A 517 -14.89 -6.50 2.62
CA ARG A 517 -15.19 -6.86 4.01
C ARG A 517 -15.65 -5.59 4.74
N GLY A 518 -16.95 -5.50 5.03
CA GLY A 518 -17.61 -4.28 5.55
C GLY A 518 -17.15 -3.86 6.95
N SER A 519 -16.41 -4.74 7.61
CA SER A 519 -15.71 -4.50 8.86
C SER A 519 -14.39 -5.26 8.79
N VAL A 520 -13.28 -4.55 8.60
CA VAL A 520 -12.24 -4.73 9.62
C VAL A 520 -12.97 -4.29 10.88
N THR A 521 -13.24 -5.20 11.80
CA THR A 521 -13.42 -4.84 13.21
C THR A 521 -12.30 -3.84 13.48
N ALA A 522 -12.62 -2.54 13.36
CA ALA A 522 -11.74 -1.48 13.81
C ALA A 522 -11.65 -1.79 15.28
N PRO A 523 -10.51 -2.32 15.73
CA PRO A 523 -10.29 -2.44 17.13
C PRO A 523 -10.37 -0.96 17.60
N ASP A 524 -11.26 -0.62 18.55
CA ASP A 524 -11.47 0.76 19.07
C ASP A 524 -10.14 1.51 19.15
N ALA A 525 -10.07 2.84 18.95
CA ALA A 525 -8.83 3.62 18.80
C ALA A 525 -7.71 3.44 19.87
N THR A 526 -7.94 2.64 20.91
CA THR A 526 -6.95 2.04 21.83
C THR A 526 -6.34 0.70 21.36
N GLN A 527 -6.71 0.17 20.19
CA GLN A 527 -6.39 -1.17 19.69
C GLN A 527 -5.68 -1.13 18.31
N THR A 528 -4.91 -0.07 18.03
CA THR A 528 -4.10 0.02 16.80
C THR A 528 -2.83 -0.86 16.89
N LEU A 529 -2.60 -1.64 15.84
CA LEU A 529 -1.58 -2.67 15.60
C LEU A 529 -1.76 -4.04 16.26
N ALA A 530 -2.67 -4.83 15.70
CA ALA A 530 -2.49 -6.28 15.61
C ALA A 530 -2.53 -6.68 14.13
N SER A 531 -1.38 -7.11 13.61
CA SER A 531 -1.16 -7.43 12.21
C SER A 531 -1.02 -8.93 11.94
N ASN A 532 -1.57 -9.81 12.78
CA ASN A 532 -1.78 -11.24 12.48
C ASN A 532 -2.71 -11.91 13.50
N PRO A 533 -3.38 -13.02 13.12
CA PRO A 533 -4.01 -13.90 14.09
C PRO A 533 -2.89 -14.45 14.95
N VAL A 534 -2.95 -14.13 16.23
CA VAL A 534 -2.02 -14.69 17.19
C VAL A 534 -2.47 -16.13 17.39
N GLU A 535 -1.55 -17.10 17.37
CA GLU A 535 -1.69 -18.26 18.26
C GLU A 535 -1.58 -17.73 19.69
N ARG A 536 -2.63 -17.03 20.14
CA ARG A 536 -2.77 -16.64 21.53
C ARG A 536 -3.02 -17.94 22.27
N SER A 537 -2.25 -18.14 23.33
CA SER A 537 -2.70 -19.11 24.32
C SER A 537 -4.09 -18.67 24.80
N SER A 538 -4.96 -19.62 25.13
CA SER A 538 -6.30 -19.33 25.68
C SER A 538 -6.25 -18.30 26.83
N HIS A 539 -5.14 -18.29 27.56
CA HIS A 539 -4.86 -17.36 28.65
C HIS A 539 -4.68 -15.89 28.17
N ASP A 540 -3.94 -15.65 27.08
CA ASP A 540 -3.65 -14.29 26.60
C ASP A 540 -4.88 -13.60 26.00
N GLU A 541 -5.75 -14.35 25.35
CA GLU A 541 -7.03 -13.84 24.83
C GLU A 541 -7.98 -13.47 25.97
N VAL A 542 -7.96 -14.26 27.05
CA VAL A 542 -8.71 -14.00 28.28
C VAL A 542 -8.17 -12.77 29.01
N CYS A 543 -6.85 -12.62 29.15
CA CYS A 543 -6.24 -11.42 29.73
C CYS A 543 -6.60 -10.16 28.94
N ARG A 544 -6.66 -10.24 27.60
CA ARG A 544 -7.13 -9.13 26.75
C ARG A 544 -8.61 -8.82 26.95
N ALA A 545 -9.47 -9.85 26.93
CA ALA A 545 -10.89 -9.68 27.20
C ALA A 545 -11.10 -9.01 28.57
N LEU A 546 -10.34 -9.44 29.58
CA LEU A 546 -10.36 -8.85 30.93
C LEU A 546 -9.82 -7.42 30.99
N SER A 547 -8.81 -7.06 30.20
CA SER A 547 -8.28 -5.68 30.18
C SER A 547 -9.29 -4.70 29.57
N VAL A 548 -10.02 -5.12 28.54
CA VAL A 548 -11.14 -4.35 27.95
C VAL A 548 -12.31 -4.23 28.95
N LEU A 549 -12.52 -5.26 29.77
CA LEU A 549 -13.53 -5.30 30.84
C LEU A 549 -13.19 -4.44 32.08
N GLY A 550 -11.94 -3.97 32.22
CA GLY A 550 -11.46 -3.25 33.39
C GLY A 550 -11.84 -1.75 33.46
N THR A 551 -12.22 -1.13 32.34
CA THR A 551 -12.51 0.32 32.29
C THR A 551 -13.90 0.68 32.83
N ARG A 552 -14.06 1.85 33.49
CA ARG A 552 -15.36 2.30 34.05
C ARG A 552 -16.45 2.43 32.98
N GLU A 553 -16.12 2.97 31.81
CA GLU A 553 -17.04 3.12 30.67
C GLU A 553 -17.38 1.78 30.02
N GLY A 554 -16.39 0.89 29.87
CA GLY A 554 -16.57 -0.46 29.37
C GLY A 554 -17.55 -1.26 30.23
N ARG A 555 -17.44 -1.17 31.56
CA ARG A 555 -18.38 -1.82 32.50
C ARG A 555 -19.82 -1.33 32.31
N ARG A 556 -20.05 -0.03 32.15
CA ARG A 556 -21.40 0.54 31.98
C ARG A 556 -22.03 0.12 30.66
N GLU A 557 -21.27 0.19 29.57
CA GLU A 557 -21.73 -0.16 28.22
C GLU A 557 -22.13 -1.63 28.10
N ILE A 558 -21.40 -2.49 28.80
CA ILE A 558 -21.67 -3.90 28.88
C ILE A 558 -23.00 -4.21 29.54
N TYR A 559 -23.26 -3.64 30.73
CA TYR A 559 -24.54 -3.88 31.39
C TYR A 559 -25.70 -3.32 30.56
N ARG A 560 -25.50 -2.23 29.81
CA ARG A 560 -26.47 -1.75 28.83
C ARG A 560 -26.76 -2.79 27.75
N ARG A 561 -25.73 -3.36 27.12
CA ARG A 561 -25.88 -4.38 26.06
C ARG A 561 -26.52 -5.67 26.56
N ILE A 562 -26.08 -6.20 27.70
CA ILE A 562 -26.63 -7.42 28.29
C ILE A 562 -28.12 -7.23 28.63
N THR A 563 -28.46 -6.06 29.17
CA THR A 563 -29.84 -5.72 29.55
C THR A 563 -30.75 -5.64 28.32
N ALA A 564 -30.29 -4.94 27.27
CA ALA A 564 -31.01 -4.86 26.00
C ALA A 564 -31.19 -6.23 25.34
N ARG A 565 -30.14 -7.07 25.38
CA ARG A 565 -30.16 -8.43 24.82
C ARG A 565 -31.07 -9.38 25.59
N ALA A 566 -31.13 -9.24 26.91
CA ALA A 566 -32.06 -9.98 27.75
C ALA A 566 -33.53 -9.54 27.57
N GLY A 567 -33.78 -8.49 26.76
CA GLY A 567 -35.12 -7.99 26.46
C GLY A 567 -35.74 -7.13 27.56
N TYR A 568 -34.91 -6.56 28.44
CA TYR A 568 -35.37 -5.73 29.54
C TYR A 568 -34.88 -4.29 29.39
N ASP A 569 -35.71 -3.33 29.79
CA ASP A 569 -35.33 -1.92 29.87
C ASP A 569 -34.99 -1.56 31.32
N LEU A 570 -33.83 -2.02 31.80
CA LEU A 570 -33.33 -1.76 33.17
C LEU A 570 -32.11 -0.83 33.11
N LEU A 571 -31.91 -0.06 34.18
CA LEU A 571 -30.68 0.70 34.33
C LEU A 571 -29.49 -0.26 34.40
N PRO A 572 -28.31 0.11 33.86
CA PRO A 572 -27.10 -0.71 33.96
C PRO A 572 -26.77 -1.13 35.40
N ALA A 573 -27.00 -0.22 36.36
CA ALA A 573 -26.80 -0.46 37.78
C ALA A 573 -27.83 -1.46 38.38
N SER A 574 -29.07 -1.50 37.86
CA SER A 574 -30.11 -2.44 38.28
C SER A 574 -29.80 -3.87 37.85
N SER A 575 -29.37 -4.05 36.60
CA SER A 575 -28.89 -5.34 36.09
C SER A 575 -27.62 -5.80 36.80
N TRP A 576 -26.71 -4.87 37.08
CA TRP A 576 -25.54 -5.11 37.91
C TRP A 576 -25.93 -5.63 39.30
N MET A 577 -26.90 -4.98 39.98
CA MET A 577 -27.35 -5.34 41.32
C MET A 577 -28.08 -6.69 41.36
N LEU A 578 -28.99 -6.96 40.41
CA LEU A 578 -29.70 -8.24 40.31
C LEU A 578 -28.75 -9.45 40.23
N LEU A 579 -27.65 -9.31 39.48
CA LEU A 579 -26.63 -10.35 39.37
C LEU A 579 -25.88 -10.59 40.69
N ARG A 580 -25.68 -9.55 41.51
CA ARG A 580 -25.06 -9.68 42.85
C ARG A 580 -26.02 -10.29 43.86
N VAL A 581 -27.29 -9.86 43.88
CA VAL A 581 -28.31 -10.50 44.74
C VAL A 581 -28.46 -11.98 44.38
N ARG A 582 -28.40 -12.33 43.10
CA ARG A 582 -28.38 -13.74 42.69
C ARG A 582 -27.17 -14.50 43.22
N LYS A 583 -25.98 -13.90 43.17
CA LYS A 583 -24.73 -14.54 43.60
C LYS A 583 -24.66 -14.71 45.12
N TYR A 584 -24.97 -13.67 45.88
CA TYR A 584 -24.83 -13.67 47.34
C TYR A 584 -26.11 -14.10 48.07
N GLY A 585 -27.22 -14.27 47.35
CA GLY A 585 -28.56 -14.57 47.89
C GLY A 585 -29.26 -13.34 48.46
N ARG A 586 -28.55 -12.53 49.24
CA ARG A 586 -29.01 -11.27 49.82
C ARG A 586 -27.95 -10.19 49.71
N VAL A 587 -28.36 -8.94 49.52
CA VAL A 587 -27.43 -7.80 49.45
C VAL A 587 -28.02 -6.57 50.11
N GLU A 588 -27.26 -5.98 51.03
CA GLU A 588 -27.50 -4.63 51.54
C GLU A 588 -26.92 -3.57 50.57
N PRO A 589 -27.75 -2.69 49.97
CA PRO A 589 -27.30 -1.73 48.96
C PRO A 589 -26.22 -0.75 49.46
N ALA A 590 -26.29 -0.32 50.72
CA ALA A 590 -25.35 0.63 51.30
C ALA A 590 -23.95 0.01 51.44
N GLN A 591 -23.85 -1.20 52.02
CA GLN A 591 -22.59 -1.93 52.14
C GLN A 591 -22.01 -2.33 50.78
N LEU A 592 -22.86 -2.67 49.82
CA LEU A 592 -22.41 -3.00 48.47
C LEU A 592 -21.79 -1.78 47.77
N ALA A 593 -22.32 -0.57 48.01
CA ALA A 593 -21.74 0.66 47.46
C ALA A 593 -20.38 1.02 48.08
N GLU A 594 -20.16 0.72 49.36
CA GLU A 594 -18.86 0.92 50.02
C GLU A 594 -17.78 -0.03 49.49
N ARG A 595 -18.15 -1.27 49.16
CA ARG A 595 -17.23 -2.32 48.69
C ARG A 595 -17.06 -2.37 47.17
N SER A 596 -17.76 -1.51 46.44
CA SER A 596 -17.79 -1.49 44.97
C SER A 596 -17.34 -0.14 44.41
N PRO A 597 -16.71 -0.09 43.23
CA PRO A 597 -16.36 1.16 42.56
C PRO A 597 -17.57 1.92 41.97
N VAL A 598 -18.81 1.52 42.27
CA VAL A 598 -20.05 2.11 41.74
C VAL A 598 -20.56 3.19 42.71
N PRO A 599 -20.88 4.42 42.24
CA PRO A 599 -21.36 5.50 43.10
C PRO A 599 -22.63 5.14 43.86
N LEU A 600 -22.71 5.53 45.14
CA LEU A 600 -23.87 5.30 46.02
C LEU A 600 -25.19 5.73 45.38
N ALA A 601 -25.23 6.88 44.70
CA ALA A 601 -26.42 7.36 43.99
C ALA A 601 -26.94 6.39 42.93
N ALA A 602 -26.04 5.72 42.19
CA ALA A 602 -26.40 4.73 41.18
C ALA A 602 -26.89 3.41 41.80
N VAL A 603 -26.31 3.00 42.93
CA VAL A 603 -26.73 1.81 43.68
C VAL A 603 -28.11 2.03 44.31
N MET A 604 -28.38 3.20 44.87
CA MET A 604 -29.69 3.54 45.44
C MET A 604 -30.78 3.66 44.35
N ALA A 605 -30.45 4.24 43.20
CA ALA A 605 -31.38 4.28 42.06
C ALA A 605 -31.69 2.87 41.53
N ALA A 606 -30.70 1.98 41.52
CA ALA A 606 -30.88 0.57 41.17
C ALA A 606 -31.77 -0.17 42.17
N ALA A 607 -31.52 0.00 43.48
CA ALA A 607 -32.35 -0.55 44.55
C ALA A 607 -33.81 -0.16 44.37
N ARG A 608 -34.07 1.13 44.14
CA ARG A 608 -35.42 1.65 43.91
C ARG A 608 -36.08 1.03 42.67
N GLN A 609 -35.39 1.00 41.52
CA GLN A 609 -35.98 0.48 40.28
C GLN A 609 -36.30 -1.02 40.37
N VAL A 610 -35.45 -1.80 41.05
CA VAL A 610 -35.65 -3.24 41.20
C VAL A 610 -36.80 -3.56 42.17
N GLU A 611 -36.99 -2.75 43.21
CA GLU A 611 -38.16 -2.83 44.10
C GLU A 611 -39.46 -2.41 43.39
N GLU A 612 -39.46 -1.25 42.71
CA GLU A 612 -40.63 -0.75 41.97
C GLU A 612 -41.12 -1.75 40.92
N ARG A 613 -40.18 -2.45 40.26
CA ARG A 613 -40.49 -3.50 39.27
C ARG A 613 -40.75 -4.88 39.87
N HIS A 614 -40.82 -5.00 41.19
CA HIS A 614 -41.10 -6.25 41.91
C HIS A 614 -40.09 -7.37 41.60
N LEU A 615 -38.87 -7.00 41.22
CA LEU A 615 -37.78 -7.91 40.90
C LEU A 615 -36.97 -8.29 42.16
N ALA A 616 -36.96 -7.44 43.18
CA ALA A 616 -36.49 -7.79 44.52
C ALA A 616 -37.43 -7.22 45.57
N VAL A 617 -37.45 -7.86 46.74
CA VAL A 617 -38.18 -7.41 47.94
C VAL A 617 -37.17 -7.11 49.02
N ARG A 618 -37.46 -6.10 49.83
CA ARG A 618 -36.65 -5.69 50.96
C ARG A 618 -37.02 -6.51 52.20
N GLU A 619 -36.06 -7.25 52.75
CA GLU A 619 -36.17 -7.98 54.01
C GLU A 619 -35.22 -7.34 55.03
N GLY A 620 -35.70 -6.32 55.76
CA GLY A 620 -34.85 -5.50 56.63
C GLY A 620 -33.90 -4.60 55.82
N PRO A 621 -32.58 -4.59 56.10
CA PRO A 621 -31.62 -3.83 55.29
C PRO A 621 -31.30 -4.50 53.94
N ASP A 622 -31.60 -5.79 53.80
CA ASP A 622 -31.25 -6.61 52.64
C ASP A 622 -32.29 -6.57 51.51
N LEU A 623 -31.80 -6.67 50.28
CA LEU A 623 -32.60 -7.02 49.10
C LEU A 623 -32.51 -8.52 48.80
N VAL A 624 -33.66 -9.14 48.52
CA VAL A 624 -33.79 -10.55 48.14
C VAL A 624 -34.58 -10.68 46.84
N LEU A 625 -34.13 -11.53 45.91
CA LEU A 625 -34.80 -11.70 44.62
C LEU A 625 -36.18 -12.35 44.76
N THR A 626 -37.18 -11.79 44.07
CA THR A 626 -38.47 -12.46 43.88
C THR A 626 -38.35 -13.62 42.90
N ARG A 627 -39.43 -14.39 42.69
CA ARG A 627 -39.46 -15.42 41.65
C ARG A 627 -39.19 -14.82 40.26
N GLN A 628 -39.84 -13.70 39.95
CA GLN A 628 -39.63 -12.95 38.71
C GLN A 628 -38.21 -12.36 38.63
N GLY A 629 -37.67 -11.86 39.73
CA GLY A 629 -36.29 -11.40 39.82
C GLY A 629 -35.24 -12.46 39.51
N ARG A 630 -35.46 -13.70 39.98
CA ARG A 630 -34.58 -14.84 39.68
C ARG A 630 -34.56 -15.18 38.19
N GLU A 631 -35.71 -15.23 37.54
CA GLU A 631 -35.81 -15.48 36.10
C GLU A 631 -35.11 -14.37 35.27
N VAL A 632 -35.29 -13.10 35.66
CA VAL A 632 -34.60 -11.97 35.01
C VAL A 632 -33.08 -12.07 35.22
N ALA A 633 -32.63 -12.38 36.44
CA ALA A 633 -31.22 -12.52 36.74
C ALA A 633 -30.58 -13.71 36.01
N GLU A 634 -31.31 -14.82 35.80
CA GLU A 634 -30.88 -15.94 34.96
C GLU A 634 -30.70 -15.52 33.50
N ARG A 635 -31.69 -14.85 32.91
CA ARG A 635 -31.59 -14.33 31.53
C ARG A 635 -30.44 -13.33 31.36
N LEU A 636 -30.21 -12.47 32.35
CA LEU A 636 -29.08 -11.53 32.32
C LEU A 636 -27.72 -12.26 32.34
N ALA A 637 -27.58 -13.37 33.07
CA ALA A 637 -26.32 -14.12 33.04
C ALA A 637 -26.14 -14.94 31.77
N LEU A 638 -27.21 -15.50 31.21
CA LEU A 638 -27.15 -16.18 29.91
C LEU A 638 -26.76 -15.19 28.80
N ALA A 639 -27.39 -14.01 28.76
CA ALA A 639 -27.01 -12.95 27.83
C ALA A 639 -25.57 -12.45 28.03
N ARG A 640 -25.03 -12.56 29.25
CA ARG A 640 -23.63 -12.26 29.56
C ARG A 640 -22.68 -13.34 29.05
N GLU A 641 -23.00 -14.60 29.27
CA GLU A 641 -22.23 -15.74 28.76
C GLU A 641 -22.18 -15.73 27.23
N GLU A 642 -23.32 -15.48 26.56
CA GLU A 642 -23.37 -15.28 25.10
C GLU A 642 -22.53 -14.09 24.64
N SER A 643 -22.58 -12.96 25.36
CA SER A 643 -21.77 -11.80 25.01
C SER A 643 -20.26 -12.06 25.16
N LEU A 644 -19.84 -12.92 26.10
CA LEU A 644 -18.45 -13.34 26.25
C LEU A 644 -18.07 -14.37 25.17
N ALA A 645 -19.00 -15.26 24.82
CA ALA A 645 -18.84 -16.22 23.73
C ALA A 645 -18.66 -15.52 22.36
N GLU A 646 -19.45 -14.48 22.06
CA GLU A 646 -19.31 -13.70 20.82
C GLU A 646 -17.95 -12.99 20.72
N LEU A 647 -17.40 -12.53 21.85
CA LEU A 647 -16.06 -11.93 21.88
C LEU A 647 -14.95 -12.95 21.60
N LEU A 648 -15.21 -14.23 21.87
CA LEU A 648 -14.28 -15.33 21.62
C LEU A 648 -14.45 -15.94 20.21
N GLY A 649 -15.56 -15.66 19.51
CA GLY A 649 -15.79 -16.08 18.13
C GLY A 649 -15.65 -17.59 17.92
N ASP A 650 -14.92 -17.98 16.86
CA ASP A 650 -14.74 -19.39 16.44
C ASP A 650 -13.99 -20.29 17.46
N TRP A 651 -13.48 -19.70 18.55
CA TRP A 651 -12.75 -20.41 19.61
C TRP A 651 -13.67 -21.03 20.67
N TRP A 652 -14.96 -20.67 20.67
CA TRP A 652 -15.95 -21.14 21.63
C TRP A 652 -17.05 -21.98 20.97
N GLY A 653 -17.42 -23.11 21.57
CA GLY A 653 -18.55 -23.93 21.15
C GLY A 653 -19.06 -24.84 22.28
N PRO A 654 -20.39 -25.00 22.46
CA PRO A 654 -20.97 -25.77 23.56
C PRO A 654 -20.58 -27.25 23.55
N ASP A 655 -20.23 -27.80 22.39
CA ASP A 655 -19.88 -29.21 22.18
C ASP A 655 -18.36 -29.49 22.22
N ARG A 656 -17.51 -28.48 22.49
CA ARG A 656 -16.05 -28.66 22.59
C ARG A 656 -15.59 -28.66 24.04
N PRO A 657 -15.08 -29.78 24.59
CA PRO A 657 -14.57 -29.83 25.95
C PRO A 657 -13.15 -29.23 25.96
N THR A 658 -13.04 -27.92 26.16
CA THR A 658 -11.77 -27.22 26.35
C THR A 658 -11.75 -26.49 27.68
N ASP A 659 -10.55 -26.28 28.24
CA ASP A 659 -10.31 -25.47 29.46
C ASP A 659 -10.93 -24.06 29.35
N LEU A 660 -11.15 -23.58 28.12
CA LEU A 660 -11.78 -22.31 27.80
C LEU A 660 -13.26 -22.24 28.26
N VAL A 661 -14.05 -23.31 28.14
CA VAL A 661 -15.46 -23.32 28.57
C VAL A 661 -15.55 -23.17 30.09
N ARG A 662 -14.67 -23.85 30.81
CA ARG A 662 -14.56 -23.75 32.27
C ARG A 662 -14.12 -22.34 32.68
N LEU A 663 -13.11 -21.80 32.01
CA LEU A 663 -12.58 -20.46 32.26
C LEU A 663 -13.63 -19.36 31.99
N VAL A 664 -14.42 -19.47 30.92
CA VAL A 664 -15.52 -18.52 30.63
C VAL A 664 -16.59 -18.58 31.71
N ARG A 665 -16.95 -19.77 32.22
CA ARG A 665 -17.88 -19.93 33.34
C ARG A 665 -17.32 -19.33 34.63
N GLU A 666 -16.04 -19.58 34.93
CA GLU A 666 -15.35 -19.04 36.12
C GLU A 666 -15.28 -17.50 36.06
N LEU A 667 -14.90 -16.93 34.91
CA LEU A 667 -14.85 -15.47 34.70
C LEU A 667 -16.23 -14.83 34.73
N THR A 668 -17.24 -15.47 34.16
CA THR A 668 -18.63 -15.01 34.27
C THR A 668 -19.06 -14.98 35.73
N GLY A 669 -18.69 -16.00 36.51
CA GLY A 669 -18.92 -16.07 37.94
C GLY A 669 -18.24 -14.93 38.72
N GLU A 670 -16.99 -14.60 38.41
CA GLU A 670 -16.26 -13.49 39.05
C GLU A 670 -16.78 -12.12 38.64
N LEU A 671 -17.12 -11.91 37.37
CA LEU A 671 -17.60 -10.62 36.86
C LEU A 671 -19.05 -10.29 37.29
N CYS A 672 -19.83 -11.32 37.62
CA CYS A 672 -21.15 -11.18 38.24
C CYS A 672 -21.09 -10.87 39.75
N GLY A 673 -19.89 -10.84 40.34
CA GLY A 673 -19.61 -10.37 41.71
C GLY A 673 -18.31 -10.98 42.24
N SER A 674 -17.43 -10.21 42.88
CA SER A 674 -16.19 -10.75 43.47
C SER A 674 -16.41 -11.23 44.92
N GLU A 675 -15.65 -12.20 45.43
CA GLU A 675 -15.69 -12.52 46.88
C GLU A 675 -15.37 -11.28 47.75
N ARG A 676 -14.61 -10.31 47.23
CA ARG A 676 -14.34 -9.03 47.91
C ARG A 676 -15.57 -8.13 48.05
N GLU A 677 -16.60 -8.33 47.21
CA GLU A 677 -17.85 -7.57 47.20
C GLU A 677 -18.93 -8.22 48.08
N ARG A 678 -18.62 -9.35 48.76
CA ARG A 678 -19.59 -10.09 49.58
C ARG A 678 -20.03 -9.23 50.78
N PRO A 679 -21.35 -8.97 50.95
CA PRO A 679 -21.82 -8.07 52.01
C PRO A 679 -21.71 -8.63 53.44
N HIS A 680 -21.62 -9.96 53.61
CA HIS A 680 -21.63 -10.60 54.94
C HIS A 680 -20.48 -11.61 55.12
N GLU A 681 -19.59 -11.32 56.07
CA GLU A 681 -18.69 -12.28 56.70
C GLU A 681 -19.15 -12.49 58.15
N GLY A 682 -19.87 -13.57 58.44
CA GLY A 682 -20.16 -13.95 59.82
C GLY A 682 -21.58 -14.46 60.10
N ARG A 683 -21.82 -15.75 59.85
CA ARG A 683 -22.55 -16.65 60.77
C ARG A 683 -22.35 -18.10 60.34
N THR A 684 -21.70 -18.85 61.21
CA THR A 684 -21.49 -20.31 61.19
C THR A 684 -22.79 -21.05 60.91
N PRO A 685 -22.80 -22.16 60.12
CA PRO A 685 -23.99 -22.98 59.98
C PRO A 685 -24.44 -23.48 61.36
N ALA A 686 -25.71 -23.27 61.68
CA ALA A 686 -26.34 -23.86 62.84
C ALA A 686 -26.18 -25.40 62.74
N ARG A 687 -25.55 -26.00 63.76
CA ARG A 687 -25.64 -27.45 63.99
C ARG A 687 -27.12 -27.79 64.17
N ALA A 688 -27.71 -28.47 63.20
CA ALA A 688 -28.88 -29.29 63.44
C ALA A 688 -28.40 -30.62 64.03
N GLY A 689 -28.92 -30.96 65.21
CA GLY A 689 -28.87 -32.32 65.74
C GLY A 689 -29.87 -33.23 65.05
#